data_AF-A0A8H6H8D1-F1
#
_entry.id   AF-A0A8H6H8D1-F1
#
_cell.length_a   1.000
_cell.length_b   1.000
_cell.length_c   1.000
_cell.angle_alpha   90.00
_cell.angle_beta   90.00
_cell.angle_gamma   90.00
#
_symmetry.space_group_name_H-M   'P 1'
#
loop_
_entity.id
_entity.type
_entity.pdbx_description
1 polymer ?
#
loop_
_entity_poly.entity_id
_entity_poly.type
_entity_poly.pdbx_seq_one_letter_code
_entity_poly.pdbx_strand_id
1 'polypeptide(L)'
;WKFRRYLVADGNFVLNHPIKNQGEEEPVWLTDGAAYMVERSLYAEHLEETREYQEPPTCYEHRVVADKNKAKKGYDSTGIVAIACARHGCFAPGSVVDMQKGERQTNVDYALCHAIANTSAKKTTGALLAYDINCQYCVNFRTRIARSPELSALFPPTLSISFVIGLFHVHGHKDECLSRFAPTYFPGSGVTSGEILESLWSTLNGAANVTRSMTLAHRSEMLDACMADSNWRKLQGMVANGKIVAFLIKQIKKARKSLAKAEESFGLLDATATPHQRETWTEAMDDANADRDNTHNDSMDVYNVRIKKVMPHKEVQIQLMTEENAEKTQIGIADWVASAIELQEDQYVPQEINGRRKKSKKLIRDDIALARGSQKILVNMNQFYERADLLFPKLKLRTWNTEKWEDKKEECVCEGDEDDVCFCDEEQEERAESTRWAEAEDELSPIPLPSGLDEIPEGWESVVEKETVFRVTQANEALESIRSQVAHKSYLYRANRGLAVAKRERTRGYDAIKAVDAKLRFNMKRYHLARWALDRLGCLEQHPEFQPLTRSHTKAVTTIYDPNMPDQKNDEPSWIWTVVLGVDTTSDSYVEEVYRVNWIRAKSRRDRWAEELVMIGAEMDWFTRWHMHRANEAAEWAELGLGDGHTAYALRQADMWR
;
A
#
# COMPACT_ATOMS: atom_id res chain seq x y z
N TRP A 1 -10.90 14.80 18.21
CA TRP A 1 -10.90 13.68 17.25
C TRP A 1 -11.86 12.55 17.61
N LYS A 2 -11.95 12.04 18.86
CA LYS A 2 -12.79 10.86 19.18
C LYS A 2 -14.26 10.99 18.84
N PHE A 3 -14.79 12.21 18.82
CA PHE A 3 -16.19 12.49 18.47
C PHE A 3 -16.41 12.68 16.97
N ARG A 4 -15.38 12.63 16.12
CA ARG A 4 -15.53 12.80 14.67
C ARG A 4 -16.26 11.60 14.06
N ARG A 5 -17.03 11.84 12.99
CA ARG A 5 -17.59 10.77 12.17
C ARG A 5 -16.53 10.22 11.23
N TYR A 6 -16.26 8.92 11.28
CA TYR A 6 -15.35 8.29 10.34
C TYR A 6 -16.16 7.55 9.27
N LEU A 7 -16.20 8.13 8.08
CA LEU A 7 -16.92 7.66 6.92
C LEU A 7 -15.95 7.08 5.89
N VAL A 8 -16.46 6.15 5.08
CA VAL A 8 -15.78 5.62 3.89
C VAL A 8 -16.72 5.75 2.69
N ALA A 9 -16.17 6.06 1.53
CA ALA A 9 -16.87 6.08 0.24
C ALA A 9 -16.23 5.06 -0.70
N ASP A 10 -17.05 4.36 -1.48
CA ASP A 10 -16.60 3.45 -2.54
C ASP A 10 -17.75 3.12 -3.51
N GLY A 11 -17.40 2.74 -4.74
CA GLY A 11 -18.29 2.38 -5.83
C GLY A 11 -18.35 0.88 -6.12
N ASN A 12 -19.56 0.33 -6.17
CA ASN A 12 -19.83 -1.06 -6.51
C ASN A 12 -20.46 -1.21 -7.90
N PHE A 13 -19.70 -1.78 -8.84
CA PHE A 13 -20.09 -1.98 -10.24
C PHE A 13 -20.82 -3.31 -10.53
N VAL A 14 -20.93 -4.20 -9.54
CA VAL A 14 -21.61 -5.50 -9.66
C VAL A 14 -23.13 -5.32 -9.58
N LEU A 15 -23.60 -4.41 -8.72
CA LEU A 15 -25.00 -4.07 -8.49
C LEU A 15 -25.59 -3.16 -9.58
N ASN A 16 -25.21 -3.41 -10.83
CA ASN A 16 -25.76 -2.73 -11.99
C ASN A 16 -27.20 -3.16 -12.29
N HIS A 17 -27.89 -2.37 -13.10
CA HIS A 17 -29.27 -2.62 -13.52
C HIS A 17 -29.44 -2.33 -15.02
N PRO A 18 -29.75 -3.36 -15.84
CA PRO A 18 -29.98 -3.19 -17.26
C PRO A 18 -31.32 -2.51 -17.53
N ILE A 19 -31.38 -1.69 -18.58
CA ILE A 19 -32.63 -1.06 -19.05
C ILE A 19 -33.66 -2.16 -19.30
N LYS A 20 -34.85 -1.99 -18.72
CA LYS A 20 -35.98 -2.87 -18.96
C LYS A 20 -37.09 -2.12 -19.67
N ASN A 21 -37.78 -2.82 -20.57
CA ASN A 21 -39.09 -2.38 -21.04
C ASN A 21 -40.03 -2.40 -19.83
N GLN A 22 -40.28 -1.24 -19.25
CA GLN A 22 -41.36 -1.07 -18.29
C GLN A 22 -42.67 -1.28 -19.07
N GLY A 23 -43.61 -2.03 -18.51
CA GLY A 23 -44.95 -2.15 -19.09
C GLY A 23 -45.66 -0.80 -19.13
N GLU A 24 -46.94 -0.78 -19.50
CA GLU A 24 -47.73 0.46 -19.50
C GLU A 24 -48.00 1.02 -18.08
N GLU A 25 -47.78 0.23 -17.03
CA GLU A 25 -47.97 0.63 -15.63
C GLU A 25 -46.68 1.17 -14.99
N GLU A 26 -46.77 2.36 -14.39
CA GLU A 26 -45.66 2.95 -13.63
C GLU A 26 -45.33 2.13 -12.37
N PRO A 27 -44.05 1.91 -12.06
CA PRO A 27 -43.65 1.20 -10.84
C PRO A 27 -43.96 2.02 -9.58
N VAL A 28 -44.58 1.38 -8.59
CA VAL A 28 -44.91 1.97 -7.28
C VAL A 28 -43.68 1.95 -6.38
N TRP A 29 -43.39 3.08 -5.75
CA TRP A 29 -42.29 3.25 -4.77
C TRP A 29 -42.87 3.38 -3.37
N LEU A 30 -42.50 2.49 -2.44
CA LEU A 30 -43.04 2.49 -1.08
C LEU A 30 -42.21 3.35 -0.11
N THR A 31 -40.88 3.41 -0.30
CA THR A 31 -39.93 4.02 0.65
C THR A 31 -38.88 4.90 -0.03
N ASP A 32 -39.27 5.68 -1.04
CA ASP A 32 -38.38 6.54 -1.84
C ASP A 32 -37.57 7.50 -0.93
N GLY A 33 -36.27 7.26 -0.80
CA GLY A 33 -35.36 8.04 0.06
C GLY A 33 -35.50 7.85 1.57
N ALA A 34 -36.38 6.97 2.06
CA ALA A 34 -36.67 6.83 3.49
C ALA A 34 -35.71 5.90 4.25
N ALA A 35 -34.82 5.19 3.53
CA ALA A 35 -33.91 4.19 4.10
C ALA A 35 -32.43 4.48 3.78
N TYR A 36 -31.77 3.70 2.91
CA TYR A 36 -30.34 3.85 2.57
C TYR A 36 -30.13 4.42 1.18
N MET A 37 -30.94 3.98 0.21
CA MET A 37 -31.03 4.61 -1.10
C MET A 37 -31.55 6.05 -0.95
N VAL A 38 -31.04 6.96 -1.77
CA VAL A 38 -31.49 8.35 -1.81
C VAL A 38 -32.86 8.49 -2.47
N GLU A 39 -33.54 9.60 -2.22
CA GLU A 39 -34.78 9.95 -2.94
C GLU A 39 -34.44 10.21 -4.41
N ARG A 40 -35.23 9.61 -5.31
CA ARG A 40 -34.92 9.54 -6.74
C ARG A 40 -35.04 10.88 -7.45
N SER A 41 -36.06 11.67 -7.15
CA SER A 41 -36.41 12.87 -7.90
C SER A 41 -35.39 13.99 -7.66
N LEU A 42 -35.09 14.28 -6.39
CA LEU A 42 -34.07 15.22 -5.95
C LEU A 42 -32.68 14.81 -6.44
N TYR A 43 -32.37 13.51 -6.38
CA TYR A 43 -31.10 13.05 -6.92
C TYR A 43 -31.02 13.21 -8.46
N ALA A 44 -32.11 12.97 -9.18
CA ALA A 44 -32.16 13.22 -10.62
C ALA A 44 -31.98 14.71 -10.95
N GLU A 45 -32.66 15.61 -10.22
CA GLU A 45 -32.50 17.06 -10.34
C GLU A 45 -31.04 17.48 -10.10
N HIS A 46 -30.41 17.00 -9.01
CA HIS A 46 -29.00 17.24 -8.72
C HIS A 46 -28.08 16.79 -9.88
N LEU A 47 -28.35 15.64 -10.48
CA LEU A 47 -27.57 15.11 -11.60
C LEU A 47 -27.75 15.93 -12.90
N GLU A 48 -28.90 16.56 -13.11
CA GLU A 48 -29.17 17.43 -14.26
C GLU A 48 -28.51 18.81 -14.10
N GLU A 49 -28.51 19.36 -12.88
CA GLU A 49 -27.93 20.67 -12.59
C GLU A 49 -26.40 20.65 -12.50
N THR A 50 -25.82 19.52 -12.05
CA THR A 50 -24.39 19.44 -11.78
C THR A 50 -23.57 19.17 -13.04
N ARG A 51 -22.58 20.02 -13.31
CA ARG A 51 -21.57 19.81 -14.35
C ARG A 51 -20.30 19.21 -13.76
N GLU A 52 -19.87 18.08 -14.31
CA GLU A 52 -18.60 17.45 -13.94
C GLU A 52 -17.46 17.99 -14.80
N TYR A 53 -16.37 18.38 -14.16
CA TYR A 53 -15.15 18.80 -14.83
C TYR A 53 -14.15 17.65 -14.71
N GLN A 54 -13.70 17.12 -15.86
CA GLN A 54 -12.63 16.12 -15.85
C GLN A 54 -11.30 16.82 -15.65
N GLU A 55 -10.68 16.56 -14.51
CA GLU A 55 -9.32 17.00 -14.23
C GLU A 55 -8.33 15.91 -14.64
N PRO A 56 -7.16 16.29 -15.20
CA PRO A 56 -6.16 15.32 -15.58
C PRO A 56 -5.69 14.54 -14.34
N PRO A 57 -5.58 13.20 -14.42
CA PRO A 57 -5.16 12.39 -13.29
C PRO A 57 -3.72 12.76 -12.90
N THR A 58 -3.54 13.18 -11.66
CA THR A 58 -2.25 13.57 -11.10
C THR A 58 -1.47 12.41 -10.49
N CYS A 59 -2.02 11.19 -10.48
CA CYS A 59 -1.47 10.03 -9.78
C CYS A 59 -1.70 8.72 -10.58
N TYR A 60 -0.82 7.71 -10.41
CA TYR A 60 -0.70 6.52 -11.26
C TYR A 60 -1.97 5.65 -11.33
N GLU A 61 -2.60 5.36 -10.19
CA GLU A 61 -3.76 4.43 -10.09
C GLU A 61 -5.03 4.98 -10.76
N HIS A 62 -5.12 6.30 -10.92
CA HIS A 62 -6.29 6.96 -11.49
C HIS A 62 -6.42 6.79 -13.01
N ARG A 63 -5.34 6.42 -13.72
CA ARG A 63 -5.42 6.07 -15.15
C ARG A 63 -6.36 4.88 -15.37
N VAL A 64 -6.44 3.96 -14.40
CA VAL A 64 -7.31 2.78 -14.44
C VAL A 64 -8.77 3.13 -14.10
N VAL A 65 -9.00 4.12 -13.23
CA VAL A 65 -10.35 4.59 -12.87
C VAL A 65 -11.02 5.32 -14.03
N ALA A 66 -10.27 6.12 -14.81
CA ALA A 66 -10.80 6.82 -15.97
C ALA A 66 -11.41 5.89 -17.02
N ASP A 67 -10.85 4.69 -17.20
CA ASP A 67 -11.38 3.68 -18.13
C ASP A 67 -12.70 3.05 -17.67
N LYS A 68 -13.00 3.08 -16.36
CA LYS A 68 -14.25 2.58 -15.78
C LYS A 68 -15.43 3.55 -15.93
N ASN A 69 -15.17 4.84 -16.21
CA ASN A 69 -16.18 5.90 -16.36
C ASN A 69 -16.79 5.99 -17.77
N LYS A 70 -16.84 4.87 -18.49
CA LYS A 70 -17.49 4.79 -19.81
C LYS A 70 -18.96 4.45 -19.64
N ALA A 71 -19.82 5.23 -20.29
CA ALA A 71 -21.24 4.94 -20.38
C ALA A 71 -21.45 3.54 -20.97
N LYS A 72 -22.12 2.66 -20.22
CA LYS A 72 -22.51 1.33 -20.71
C LYS A 72 -23.90 1.42 -21.34
N LYS A 73 -23.99 1.23 -22.65
CA LYS A 73 -25.28 1.17 -23.35
C LYS A 73 -26.13 0.02 -22.78
N GLY A 74 -27.42 0.27 -22.57
CA GLY A 74 -28.37 -0.73 -22.08
C GLY A 74 -28.47 -0.87 -20.56
N TYR A 75 -27.96 0.09 -19.78
CA TYR A 75 -28.07 0.13 -18.32
C TYR A 75 -28.71 1.43 -17.84
N ASP A 76 -29.69 1.32 -16.94
CA ASP A 76 -30.24 2.46 -16.18
C ASP A 76 -29.30 2.83 -15.02
N SER A 77 -28.63 1.84 -14.45
CA SER A 77 -27.59 2.01 -13.43
C SER A 77 -26.38 1.13 -13.74
N THR A 78 -25.18 1.73 -13.77
CA THR A 78 -23.91 1.01 -13.92
C THR A 78 -23.40 0.41 -12.61
N GLY A 79 -24.09 0.65 -11.50
CA GLY A 79 -23.75 0.21 -10.15
C GLY A 79 -24.18 1.24 -9.10
N ILE A 80 -23.73 1.11 -7.85
CA ILE A 80 -24.04 2.04 -6.77
C ILE A 80 -22.78 2.61 -6.12
N VAL A 81 -22.86 3.82 -5.56
CA VAL A 81 -21.90 4.36 -4.60
C VAL A 81 -22.56 4.37 -3.23
N ALA A 82 -21.81 4.06 -2.17
CA ALA A 82 -22.32 4.20 -0.80
C ALA A 82 -21.33 4.90 0.12
N ILE A 83 -21.88 5.52 1.16
CA ILE A 83 -21.14 5.92 2.35
C ILE A 83 -21.44 4.96 3.49
N ALA A 84 -20.41 4.54 4.21
CA ALA A 84 -20.54 3.71 5.41
C ALA A 84 -19.65 4.20 6.54
N CYS A 85 -19.95 3.76 7.77
CA CYS A 85 -19.05 3.95 8.90
C CYS A 85 -17.77 3.12 8.68
N ALA A 86 -16.62 3.80 8.59
CA ALA A 86 -15.32 3.16 8.38
C ALA A 86 -14.89 2.22 9.54
N ARG A 87 -15.49 2.37 10.72
CA ARG A 87 -15.13 1.62 11.94
C ARG A 87 -16.01 0.40 12.19
N HIS A 88 -17.32 0.53 11.98
CA HIS A 88 -18.29 -0.53 12.28
C HIS A 88 -18.88 -1.18 11.02
N GLY A 89 -18.71 -0.54 9.87
CA GLY A 89 -19.20 -1.01 8.58
C GLY A 89 -20.72 -1.01 8.54
N CYS A 90 -21.36 0.02 9.08
CA CYS A 90 -22.79 0.23 8.90
C CYS A 90 -22.99 1.23 7.76
N PHE A 91 -23.86 0.93 6.80
CA PHE A 91 -24.26 1.87 5.76
C PHE A 91 -24.87 3.12 6.39
N ALA A 92 -24.50 4.31 5.91
CA ALA A 92 -25.11 5.54 6.36
C ALA A 92 -26.50 5.69 5.70
N PRO A 93 -27.55 6.07 6.46
CA PRO A 93 -28.89 6.26 5.89
C PRO A 93 -28.91 7.33 4.80
N GLY A 94 -29.73 7.11 3.76
CA GLY A 94 -29.92 8.00 2.62
C GLY A 94 -28.63 8.39 1.91
N SER A 95 -27.62 7.51 1.85
CA SER A 95 -26.30 7.84 1.30
C SER A 95 -25.83 6.85 0.23
N VAL A 96 -26.76 6.11 -0.34
CA VAL A 96 -26.49 5.16 -1.43
C VAL A 96 -27.16 5.67 -2.68
N VAL A 97 -26.36 5.80 -3.74
CA VAL A 97 -26.78 6.44 -4.98
C VAL A 97 -26.48 5.55 -6.18
N ASP A 98 -27.36 5.57 -7.17
CA ASP A 98 -27.11 4.89 -8.44
C ASP A 98 -26.11 5.68 -9.31
N MET A 99 -25.24 4.94 -10.01
CA MET A 99 -24.26 5.45 -10.96
C MET A 99 -24.82 5.39 -12.39
N GLN A 100 -24.71 6.47 -13.17
CA GLN A 100 -25.26 6.54 -14.53
C GLN A 100 -24.24 6.13 -15.61
N LYS A 101 -22.96 6.48 -15.42
CA LYS A 101 -21.89 6.30 -16.42
C LYS A 101 -20.56 5.88 -15.79
N GLY A 102 -20.62 5.24 -14.63
CA GLY A 102 -19.49 4.99 -13.74
C GLY A 102 -19.52 5.88 -12.49
N GLU A 103 -18.45 5.80 -11.71
CA GLU A 103 -18.32 6.51 -10.43
C GLU A 103 -17.83 7.94 -10.69
N ARG A 104 -18.74 8.90 -10.50
CA ARG A 104 -18.48 10.33 -10.68
C ARG A 104 -18.36 11.02 -9.34
N GLN A 105 -17.59 12.11 -9.29
CA GLN A 105 -17.46 12.88 -8.06
C GLN A 105 -18.80 13.44 -7.59
N THR A 106 -19.69 13.78 -8.53
CA THR A 106 -21.07 14.23 -8.22
C THR A 106 -21.89 13.18 -7.47
N ASN A 107 -21.67 11.88 -7.75
CA ASN A 107 -22.34 10.79 -7.05
C ASN A 107 -21.88 10.77 -5.58
N VAL A 108 -20.57 10.85 -5.36
CA VAL A 108 -19.95 10.84 -4.02
C VAL A 108 -20.30 12.10 -3.23
N ASP A 109 -20.31 13.28 -3.86
CA ASP A 109 -20.67 14.55 -3.23
C ASP A 109 -22.09 14.48 -2.62
N TYR A 110 -23.06 13.98 -3.40
CA TYR A 110 -24.44 13.82 -2.95
C TYR A 110 -24.55 12.81 -1.81
N ALA A 111 -23.97 11.61 -2.01
CA ALA A 111 -23.96 10.55 -1.02
C ALA A 111 -23.34 11.00 0.32
N LEU A 112 -22.20 11.71 0.27
CA LEU A 112 -21.51 12.23 1.44
C LEU A 112 -22.32 13.30 2.18
N CYS A 113 -22.92 14.25 1.47
CA CYS A 113 -23.70 15.32 2.11
C CYS A 113 -24.92 14.76 2.85
N HIS A 114 -25.62 13.78 2.25
CA HIS A 114 -26.71 13.10 2.95
C HIS A 114 -26.21 12.25 4.13
N ALA A 115 -25.07 11.55 3.99
CA ALA A 115 -24.48 10.82 5.12
C ALA A 115 -24.15 11.76 6.29
N ILE A 116 -23.62 12.95 6.03
CA ILE A 116 -23.31 13.98 7.03
C ILE A 116 -24.58 14.46 7.74
N ALA A 117 -25.65 14.74 6.98
CA ALA A 117 -26.93 15.15 7.53
C ALA A 117 -27.56 14.04 8.40
N ASN A 118 -27.68 12.83 7.85
CA ASN A 118 -28.40 11.72 8.47
C ASN A 118 -27.66 11.07 9.64
N THR A 119 -26.32 11.14 9.68
CA THR A 119 -25.53 10.66 10.83
C THR A 119 -25.32 11.73 11.91
N SER A 120 -25.98 12.89 11.77
CA SER A 120 -25.85 14.05 12.66
C SER A 120 -24.39 14.50 12.82
N ALA A 121 -23.58 14.40 11.76
CA ALA A 121 -22.16 14.78 11.80
C ALA A 121 -21.97 16.26 12.15
N LYS A 122 -22.94 17.12 11.83
CA LYS A 122 -22.97 18.54 12.24
C LYS A 122 -22.93 18.78 13.76
N LYS A 123 -23.35 17.80 14.57
CA LYS A 123 -23.31 17.86 16.03
C LYS A 123 -21.97 17.34 16.60
N THR A 124 -21.01 17.02 15.74
CA THR A 124 -19.73 16.45 16.11
C THR A 124 -18.58 17.42 15.86
N THR A 125 -17.36 17.05 16.26
CA THR A 125 -16.15 17.86 16.04
C THR A 125 -15.62 17.84 14.60
N GLY A 126 -16.29 17.16 13.66
CA GLY A 126 -15.86 17.02 12.27
C GLY A 126 -16.03 15.61 11.71
N ALA A 127 -15.58 15.40 10.47
CA ALA A 127 -15.61 14.11 9.79
C ALA A 127 -14.24 13.71 9.24
N LEU A 128 -13.99 12.41 9.14
CA LEU A 128 -12.92 11.82 8.33
C LEU A 128 -13.60 11.06 7.20
N LEU A 129 -13.13 11.27 5.96
CA LEU A 129 -13.57 10.52 4.81
C LEU A 129 -12.41 9.67 4.30
N ALA A 130 -12.57 8.34 4.34
CA ALA A 130 -11.73 7.42 3.58
C ALA A 130 -12.31 7.27 2.17
N TYR A 131 -11.51 7.56 1.15
CA TYR A 131 -11.90 7.40 -0.25
C TYR A 131 -10.65 7.26 -1.11
N ASP A 132 -10.65 6.32 -2.05
CA ASP A 132 -9.46 5.95 -2.83
C ASP A 132 -8.86 7.14 -3.55
N ILE A 133 -9.72 7.95 -4.18
CA ILE A 133 -9.26 9.10 -4.97
C ILE A 133 -9.16 10.40 -4.17
N ASN A 134 -9.04 10.34 -2.85
CA ASN A 134 -9.04 11.55 -2.00
C ASN A 134 -7.95 12.55 -2.35
N CYS A 135 -6.80 12.11 -2.87
CA CYS A 135 -5.74 13.01 -3.34
C CYS A 135 -6.15 13.91 -4.52
N GLN A 136 -7.28 13.63 -5.17
CA GLN A 136 -7.89 14.47 -6.22
C GLN A 136 -9.24 15.02 -5.78
N TYR A 137 -10.08 14.17 -5.16
CA TYR A 137 -11.44 14.51 -4.78
C TYR A 137 -11.48 15.72 -3.82
N CYS A 138 -10.54 15.81 -2.88
CA CYS A 138 -10.53 16.84 -1.83
C CYS A 138 -10.24 18.25 -2.36
N VAL A 139 -9.48 18.38 -3.45
CA VAL A 139 -8.96 19.66 -3.97
C VAL A 139 -10.10 20.64 -4.24
N ASN A 140 -11.13 20.17 -4.93
CA ASN A 140 -12.28 20.99 -5.32
C ASN A 140 -13.55 20.68 -4.51
N PHE A 141 -13.47 19.82 -3.48
CA PHE A 141 -14.64 19.37 -2.73
C PHE A 141 -15.49 20.54 -2.24
N ARG A 142 -14.91 21.48 -1.48
CA ARG A 142 -15.66 22.62 -0.94
C ARG A 142 -16.23 23.52 -2.03
N THR A 143 -15.51 23.68 -3.14
CA THR A 143 -15.99 24.44 -4.31
C THR A 143 -17.20 23.77 -4.95
N ARG A 144 -17.20 22.43 -5.08
CA ARG A 144 -18.34 21.68 -5.64
C ARG A 144 -19.56 21.79 -4.72
N ILE A 145 -19.37 21.59 -3.41
CA ILE A 145 -20.47 21.71 -2.43
C ILE A 145 -21.04 23.14 -2.41
N ALA A 146 -20.20 24.18 -2.44
CA ALA A 146 -20.66 25.57 -2.39
C ALA A 146 -21.44 26.00 -3.65
N ARG A 147 -21.24 25.33 -4.79
CA ARG A 147 -21.97 25.59 -6.04
C ARG A 147 -23.38 25.02 -6.06
N SER A 148 -23.66 24.00 -5.24
CA SER A 148 -25.00 23.41 -5.10
C SER A 148 -25.66 23.94 -3.83
N PRO A 149 -26.74 24.74 -3.93
CA PRO A 149 -27.48 25.22 -2.77
C PRO A 149 -28.00 24.07 -1.89
N GLU A 150 -28.43 22.97 -2.51
CA GLU A 150 -28.91 21.77 -1.83
C GLU A 150 -27.81 21.11 -1.00
N LEU A 151 -26.65 20.81 -1.60
CA LEU A 151 -25.54 20.19 -0.89
C LEU A 151 -24.96 21.10 0.20
N SER A 152 -24.89 22.41 -0.06
CA SER A 152 -24.46 23.40 0.93
C SER A 152 -25.39 23.48 2.15
N ALA A 153 -26.69 23.22 1.98
CA ALA A 153 -27.64 23.15 3.09
C ALA A 153 -27.43 21.88 3.95
N LEU A 154 -27.03 20.77 3.33
CA LEU A 154 -26.76 19.50 4.00
C LEU A 154 -25.37 19.46 4.67
N PHE A 155 -24.39 20.14 4.10
CA PHE A 155 -23.01 20.17 4.57
C PHE A 155 -22.62 21.56 5.10
N PRO A 156 -22.60 21.76 6.44
CA PRO A 156 -22.26 23.07 7.00
C PRO A 156 -20.84 23.52 6.60
N PRO A 157 -20.66 24.78 6.14
CA PRO A 157 -19.32 25.29 5.78
C PRO A 157 -18.32 25.21 6.94
N THR A 158 -18.79 25.32 8.17
CA THR A 158 -17.99 25.24 9.40
C THR A 158 -17.60 23.82 9.81
N LEU A 159 -18.18 22.78 9.18
CA LEU A 159 -17.83 21.40 9.49
C LEU A 159 -16.43 21.10 8.96
N SER A 160 -15.51 20.79 9.86
CA SER A 160 -14.18 20.29 9.51
C SER A 160 -14.30 18.89 8.92
N ILE A 161 -13.67 18.68 7.76
CA ILE A 161 -13.56 17.38 7.11
C ILE A 161 -12.10 17.13 6.77
N SER A 162 -11.64 15.93 7.08
CA SER A 162 -10.29 15.48 6.76
C SER A 162 -10.35 14.28 5.82
N PHE A 163 -9.46 14.27 4.84
CA PHE A 163 -9.46 13.29 3.76
C PHE A 163 -8.30 12.31 3.95
N VAL A 164 -8.59 11.01 3.85
CA VAL A 164 -7.61 9.93 3.96
C VAL A 164 -7.84 8.88 2.87
N ILE A 165 -6.80 8.15 2.49
CA ILE A 165 -6.91 7.05 1.52
C ILE A 165 -6.80 5.73 2.27
N GLY A 166 -7.56 4.72 1.85
CA GLY A 166 -7.48 3.37 2.42
C GLY A 166 -6.04 2.84 2.42
N LEU A 167 -5.64 2.11 3.47
CA LEU A 167 -4.26 1.65 3.62
C LEU A 167 -3.83 0.68 2.51
N PHE A 168 -4.75 -0.04 1.90
CA PHE A 168 -4.41 -0.91 0.79
C PHE A 168 -4.23 -0.09 -0.49
N HIS A 169 -5.16 0.82 -0.76
CA HIS A 169 -5.14 1.66 -1.97
C HIS A 169 -4.00 2.69 -1.98
N VAL A 170 -3.64 3.29 -0.84
CA VAL A 170 -2.60 4.34 -0.79
C VAL A 170 -1.24 3.88 -1.34
N HIS A 171 -0.97 2.57 -1.37
CA HIS A 171 0.26 2.01 -1.92
C HIS A 171 0.31 1.96 -3.45
N GLY A 172 -0.82 2.02 -4.15
CA GLY A 172 -0.83 2.15 -5.62
C GLY A 172 -0.83 3.60 -6.10
N HIS A 173 -0.91 4.55 -5.16
CA HIS A 173 -0.72 5.97 -5.42
C HIS A 173 0.77 6.35 -5.52
N LYS A 174 1.05 7.62 -5.87
CA LYS A 174 2.40 8.18 -5.78
C LYS A 174 2.88 8.19 -4.32
N ASP A 175 4.20 8.13 -4.12
CA ASP A 175 4.80 8.00 -2.79
C ASP A 175 4.40 9.13 -1.83
N GLU A 176 4.21 10.35 -2.32
CA GLU A 176 3.80 11.50 -1.49
C GLU A 176 2.38 11.32 -0.93
N CYS A 177 1.53 10.53 -1.61
CA CYS A 177 0.18 10.25 -1.10
C CYS A 177 0.22 9.43 0.19
N LEU A 178 1.26 8.61 0.38
CA LEU A 178 1.42 7.81 1.59
C LEU A 178 1.54 8.70 2.83
N SER A 179 2.42 9.69 2.82
CA SER A 179 2.60 10.62 3.95
C SER A 179 1.39 11.54 4.12
N ARG A 180 0.81 12.03 3.02
CA ARG A 180 -0.26 13.03 3.01
C ARG A 180 -1.62 12.46 3.43
N PHE A 181 -1.97 11.26 2.97
CA PHE A 181 -3.33 10.73 3.09
C PHE A 181 -3.46 9.42 3.86
N ALA A 182 -2.37 8.70 4.18
CA ALA A 182 -2.53 7.45 4.93
C ALA A 182 -3.08 7.72 6.35
N PRO A 183 -4.09 6.97 6.80
CA PRO A 183 -4.68 7.18 8.13
C PRO A 183 -3.66 6.96 9.25
N THR A 184 -2.64 6.12 9.03
CA THR A 184 -1.51 5.91 9.96
C THR A 184 -0.84 7.22 10.38
N TYR A 185 -0.73 8.19 9.47
CA TYR A 185 -0.08 9.46 9.78
C TYR A 185 -1.07 10.52 10.23
N PHE A 186 -2.39 10.30 10.14
CA PHE A 186 -3.41 11.29 10.47
C PHE A 186 -3.75 11.30 11.97
N PRO A 187 -3.48 12.39 12.74
CA PRO A 187 -3.86 12.46 14.14
C PRO A 187 -5.35 12.34 14.41
N GLY A 188 -5.69 11.42 15.31
CA GLY A 188 -7.07 11.14 15.68
C GLY A 188 -7.84 10.23 14.73
N SER A 189 -7.17 9.55 13.80
CA SER A 189 -7.77 8.49 12.96
C SER A 189 -7.88 7.14 13.69
N GLY A 190 -7.08 6.93 14.75
CA GLY A 190 -6.94 5.62 15.38
C GLY A 190 -6.34 4.59 14.41
N VAL A 191 -6.73 3.33 14.54
CA VAL A 191 -6.26 2.25 13.66
C VAL A 191 -7.42 1.68 12.85
N THR A 192 -7.65 2.26 11.68
CA THR A 192 -8.56 1.71 10.67
C THR A 192 -7.88 1.57 9.32
N SER A 193 -8.32 0.60 8.53
CA SER A 193 -7.82 0.41 7.17
C SER A 193 -8.49 1.34 6.16
N GLY A 194 -9.71 1.80 6.43
CA GLY A 194 -10.53 2.50 5.43
C GLY A 194 -11.15 1.59 4.36
N GLU A 195 -10.97 0.27 4.46
CA GLU A 195 -11.32 -0.73 3.42
C GLU A 195 -12.64 -1.48 3.70
N ILE A 196 -13.51 -0.93 4.55
CA ILE A 196 -14.63 -1.71 5.10
C ILE A 196 -15.75 -1.96 4.08
N LEU A 197 -15.89 -1.10 3.06
CA LEU A 197 -16.93 -1.23 2.03
C LEU A 197 -16.74 -2.50 1.19
N GLU A 198 -15.52 -2.93 0.90
CA GLU A 198 -15.24 -4.18 0.19
C GLU A 198 -15.85 -5.41 0.87
N SER A 199 -15.81 -5.44 2.21
CA SER A 199 -16.44 -6.51 2.99
C SER A 199 -17.98 -6.45 2.93
N LEU A 200 -18.55 -5.25 2.82
CA LEU A 200 -19.98 -5.04 2.67
C LEU A 200 -20.45 -5.41 1.26
N TRP A 201 -19.67 -5.08 0.23
CA TRP A 201 -19.91 -5.48 -1.15
C TRP A 201 -19.91 -6.98 -1.32
N SER A 202 -18.96 -7.69 -0.73
CA SER A 202 -18.91 -9.16 -0.77
C SER A 202 -20.24 -9.79 -0.34
N THR A 203 -20.92 -9.20 0.65
CA THR A 203 -22.23 -9.67 1.12
C THR A 203 -23.36 -9.17 0.21
N LEU A 204 -23.40 -7.87 -0.09
CA LEU A 204 -24.49 -7.23 -0.84
C LEU A 204 -24.56 -7.72 -2.29
N ASN A 205 -23.42 -8.09 -2.89
CA ASN A 205 -23.34 -8.64 -4.25
C ASN A 205 -24.13 -9.94 -4.42
N GLY A 206 -24.48 -10.64 -3.34
CA GLY A 206 -25.40 -11.78 -3.38
C GLY A 206 -26.78 -11.42 -3.93
N ALA A 207 -27.21 -10.16 -3.80
CA ALA A 207 -28.48 -9.68 -4.32
C ALA A 207 -28.44 -9.33 -5.82
N ALA A 208 -27.25 -9.19 -6.42
CA ALA A 208 -27.07 -8.59 -7.75
C ALA A 208 -27.90 -9.28 -8.85
N ASN A 209 -27.93 -10.61 -8.87
CA ASN A 209 -28.66 -11.36 -9.91
C ASN A 209 -30.18 -11.14 -9.82
N VAL A 210 -30.71 -11.02 -8.59
CA VAL A 210 -32.13 -10.81 -8.35
C VAL A 210 -32.50 -9.35 -8.64
N THR A 211 -31.69 -8.40 -8.19
CA THR A 211 -31.94 -6.97 -8.39
C THR A 211 -31.88 -6.55 -9.86
N ARG A 212 -31.09 -7.22 -10.70
CA ARG A 212 -31.03 -6.95 -12.15
C ARG A 212 -32.33 -7.26 -12.88
N SER A 213 -33.15 -8.17 -12.34
CA SER A 213 -34.41 -8.55 -12.98
C SER A 213 -35.61 -7.76 -12.44
N MET A 214 -35.44 -6.99 -11.37
CA MET A 214 -36.48 -6.17 -10.76
C MET A 214 -36.74 -4.87 -11.54
N THR A 215 -37.89 -4.23 -11.28
CA THR A 215 -38.09 -2.81 -11.61
C THR A 215 -37.17 -1.95 -10.75
N LEU A 216 -36.94 -0.68 -11.11
CA LEU A 216 -36.09 0.22 -10.31
C LEU A 216 -36.61 0.40 -8.88
N ALA A 217 -37.93 0.53 -8.71
CA ALA A 217 -38.56 0.63 -7.40
C ALA A 217 -38.29 -0.59 -6.51
N HIS A 218 -38.63 -1.79 -6.98
CA HIS A 218 -38.41 -3.03 -6.23
C HIS A 218 -36.92 -3.31 -6.00
N ARG A 219 -36.04 -2.92 -6.94
CA ARG A 219 -34.59 -3.01 -6.73
C ARG A 219 -34.17 -2.12 -5.57
N SER A 220 -34.60 -0.86 -5.53
CA SER A 220 -34.27 0.06 -4.45
C SER A 220 -34.69 -0.49 -3.09
N GLU A 221 -35.93 -0.96 -2.99
CA GLU A 221 -36.49 -1.54 -1.76
C GLU A 221 -35.76 -2.81 -1.31
N MET A 222 -35.40 -3.69 -2.26
CA MET A 222 -34.62 -4.90 -1.97
C MET A 222 -33.21 -4.54 -1.46
N LEU A 223 -32.55 -3.56 -2.08
CA LEU A 223 -31.23 -3.10 -1.63
C LEU A 223 -31.32 -2.46 -0.25
N ASP A 224 -32.34 -1.62 0.00
CA ASP A 224 -32.62 -1.05 1.31
C ASP A 224 -32.83 -2.14 2.37
N ALA A 225 -33.62 -3.18 2.07
CA ALA A 225 -33.84 -4.30 2.97
C ALA A 225 -32.55 -5.09 3.25
N CYS A 226 -31.71 -5.34 2.24
CA CYS A 226 -30.41 -6.00 2.43
C CYS A 226 -29.46 -5.17 3.30
N MET A 227 -29.40 -3.85 3.08
CA MET A 227 -28.56 -2.95 3.88
C MET A 227 -29.10 -2.80 5.30
N ALA A 228 -30.42 -2.74 5.46
CA ALA A 228 -31.09 -2.76 6.76
C ALA A 228 -30.76 -4.03 7.54
N ASP A 229 -30.87 -5.21 6.92
CA ASP A 229 -30.50 -6.50 7.53
C ASP A 229 -29.00 -6.52 7.88
N SER A 230 -28.11 -6.01 7.02
CA SER A 230 -26.68 -5.91 7.32
C SER A 230 -26.41 -5.06 8.57
N ASN A 231 -26.97 -3.84 8.61
CA ASN A 231 -26.85 -2.94 9.76
C ASN A 231 -27.51 -3.50 11.01
N TRP A 232 -28.67 -4.13 10.86
CA TRP A 232 -29.43 -4.76 11.94
C TRP A 232 -28.67 -5.94 12.53
N ARG A 233 -28.13 -6.84 11.71
CA ARG A 233 -27.27 -7.95 12.17
C ARG A 233 -26.01 -7.44 12.83
N LYS A 234 -25.46 -6.31 12.36
CA LYS A 234 -24.36 -5.65 13.07
C LYS A 234 -24.83 -5.18 14.43
N LEU A 235 -25.96 -4.48 14.55
CA LEU A 235 -26.52 -3.97 15.82
C LEU A 235 -27.05 -5.07 16.78
N GLN A 236 -27.60 -6.17 16.27
CA GLN A 236 -28.14 -7.28 17.06
C GLN A 236 -27.13 -8.39 17.33
N GLY A 237 -26.28 -8.71 16.37
CA GLY A 237 -25.13 -9.61 16.55
C GLY A 237 -24.11 -9.06 17.54
N MET A 238 -24.38 -7.85 18.07
CA MET A 238 -23.74 -7.33 19.27
C MET A 238 -24.18 -8.12 20.53
N VAL A 239 -25.40 -8.70 20.61
CA VAL A 239 -25.92 -9.44 21.79
C VAL A 239 -26.37 -10.89 21.48
N ALA A 240 -26.99 -11.17 20.33
CA ALA A 240 -27.39 -12.53 19.98
C ALA A 240 -26.21 -13.32 19.37
N ASN A 241 -25.61 -14.23 20.15
CA ASN A 241 -24.41 -15.00 19.80
C ASN A 241 -23.18 -14.16 19.37
N GLY A 242 -22.79 -13.22 20.24
CA GLY A 242 -21.37 -12.97 20.57
C GLY A 242 -20.43 -12.56 19.43
N LYS A 243 -20.80 -11.66 18.51
CA LYS A 243 -19.88 -11.19 17.46
C LYS A 243 -19.45 -9.73 17.54
N ILE A 244 -20.22 -8.81 18.15
CA ILE A 244 -19.74 -7.42 18.35
C ILE A 244 -19.44 -7.02 19.80
N VAL A 245 -20.11 -7.55 20.82
CA VAL A 245 -19.47 -7.59 22.15
C VAL A 245 -18.14 -8.33 22.04
N ALA A 246 -18.07 -9.42 21.24
CA ALA A 246 -16.78 -10.02 20.89
C ALA A 246 -15.91 -9.15 19.97
N PHE A 247 -16.46 -8.36 19.03
CA PHE A 247 -15.66 -7.46 18.19
C PHE A 247 -15.00 -6.37 19.04
N LEU A 248 -15.77 -5.54 19.76
CA LEU A 248 -15.23 -4.45 20.58
C LEU A 248 -14.32 -5.01 21.69
N ILE A 249 -14.66 -6.15 22.32
CA ILE A 249 -13.76 -6.83 23.28
C ILE A 249 -12.50 -7.36 22.58
N LYS A 250 -12.59 -7.90 21.37
CA LYS A 250 -11.42 -8.34 20.59
C LYS A 250 -10.58 -7.15 20.17
N GLN A 251 -11.18 -6.05 19.76
CA GLN A 251 -10.51 -4.83 19.36
C GLN A 251 -9.83 -4.19 20.55
N ILE A 252 -10.45 -4.07 21.72
CA ILE A 252 -9.79 -3.50 22.91
C ILE A 252 -8.63 -4.37 23.38
N LYS A 253 -8.77 -5.71 23.34
CA LYS A 253 -7.67 -6.65 23.63
C LYS A 253 -6.54 -6.51 22.62
N LYS A 254 -6.87 -6.40 21.32
CA LYS A 254 -5.91 -6.17 20.25
C LYS A 254 -5.21 -4.82 20.43
N ALA A 255 -5.95 -3.75 20.70
CA ALA A 255 -5.44 -2.40 20.89
C ALA A 255 -4.45 -2.36 22.07
N ARG A 256 -4.80 -2.94 23.23
CA ARG A 256 -3.86 -3.04 24.37
C ARG A 256 -2.57 -3.76 24.01
N LYS A 257 -2.68 -4.93 23.37
CA LYS A 257 -1.50 -5.74 22.99
C LYS A 257 -0.63 -5.03 21.96
N SER A 258 -1.25 -4.41 20.96
CA SER A 258 -0.54 -3.72 19.89
C SER A 258 0.05 -2.39 20.36
N LEU A 259 -0.63 -1.68 21.25
CA LEU A 259 -0.12 -0.47 21.90
C LEU A 259 1.14 -0.79 22.69
N ALA A 260 1.11 -1.82 23.55
CA ALA A 260 2.30 -2.22 24.32
C ALA A 260 3.52 -2.52 23.42
N LYS A 261 3.30 -3.22 22.30
CA LYS A 261 4.35 -3.47 21.31
C LYS A 261 4.83 -2.20 20.60
N ALA A 262 3.91 -1.29 20.29
CA ALA A 262 4.24 -0.03 19.63
C ALA A 262 5.00 0.91 20.58
N GLU A 263 4.64 0.93 21.87
CA GLU A 263 5.35 1.65 22.93
C GLU A 263 6.76 1.09 23.15
N GLU A 264 6.91 -0.23 23.19
CA GLU A 264 8.21 -0.89 23.27
C GLU A 264 9.10 -0.54 22.05
N SER A 265 8.56 -0.74 20.85
CA SER A 265 9.29 -0.44 19.60
C SER A 265 9.63 1.05 19.46
N PHE A 266 8.72 1.95 19.87
CA PHE A 266 9.00 3.38 19.87
C PHE A 266 9.99 3.75 20.97
N GLY A 267 9.88 3.20 22.18
CA GLY A 267 10.78 3.48 23.28
C GLY A 267 12.23 3.08 22.96
N LEU A 268 12.41 1.98 22.23
CA LEU A 268 13.73 1.59 21.72
C LEU A 268 14.32 2.62 20.75
N LEU A 269 13.50 3.28 19.91
CA LEU A 269 13.90 4.34 18.99
C LEU A 269 14.03 5.71 19.68
N ASP A 270 13.20 5.98 20.68
CA ASP A 270 13.21 7.25 21.40
C ASP A 270 14.42 7.38 22.31
N ALA A 271 14.84 6.27 22.92
CA ALA A 271 16.07 6.20 23.72
C ALA A 271 17.34 6.48 22.89
N THR A 272 17.25 6.38 21.56
CA THR A 272 18.38 6.62 20.65
C THR A 272 18.50 8.07 20.22
N ALA A 273 17.40 8.81 20.32
CA ALA A 273 17.32 10.18 19.84
C ALA A 273 17.80 11.14 20.94
N THR A 274 18.64 12.11 20.56
CA THR A 274 19.04 13.16 21.49
C THR A 274 17.80 14.00 21.91
N PRO A 275 17.83 14.68 23.07
CA PRO A 275 16.74 15.58 23.45
C PRO A 275 16.40 16.61 22.35
N HIS A 276 17.43 17.18 21.72
CA HIS A 276 17.25 18.12 20.61
C HIS A 276 16.58 17.48 19.39
N GLN A 277 17.01 16.28 18.98
CA GLN A 277 16.36 15.57 17.88
C GLN A 277 14.88 15.27 18.17
N ARG A 278 14.54 14.85 19.40
CA ARG A 278 13.15 14.59 19.80
C ARG A 278 12.28 15.83 19.72
N GLU A 279 12.80 16.97 20.16
CA GLU A 279 12.13 18.27 20.06
C GLU A 279 11.91 18.65 18.59
N THR A 280 13.00 18.75 17.82
CA THR A 280 12.95 19.14 16.40
C THR A 280 12.04 18.24 15.57
N TRP A 281 12.10 16.92 15.77
CA TRP A 281 11.26 15.98 15.00
C TRP A 281 9.80 16.02 15.43
N THR A 282 9.52 16.29 16.70
CA THR A 282 8.15 16.48 17.19
C THR A 282 7.55 17.77 16.64
N GLU A 283 8.27 18.88 16.71
CA GLU A 283 7.85 20.16 16.16
C GLU A 283 7.57 20.05 14.66
N ALA A 284 8.47 19.42 13.90
CA ALA A 284 8.27 19.22 12.47
C ALA A 284 7.03 18.37 12.15
N MET A 285 6.67 17.39 13.00
CA MET A 285 5.42 16.65 12.88
C MET A 285 4.22 17.53 13.19
N ASP A 286 4.27 18.29 14.30
CA ASP A 286 3.14 19.09 14.76
C ASP A 286 2.82 20.22 13.77
N ASP A 287 3.84 20.89 13.25
CA ASP A 287 3.73 21.90 12.20
C ASP A 287 3.10 21.32 10.92
N ALA A 288 3.61 20.17 10.45
CA ALA A 288 3.06 19.51 9.28
C ALA A 288 1.60 19.08 9.46
N ASN A 289 1.23 18.64 10.67
CA ASN A 289 -0.15 18.27 10.98
C ASN A 289 -1.08 19.48 11.10
N ALA A 290 -0.58 20.61 11.59
CA ALA A 290 -1.34 21.86 11.67
C ALA A 290 -1.60 22.45 10.29
N ASP A 291 -0.64 22.32 9.37
CA ASP A 291 -0.72 22.80 7.99
C ASP A 291 -1.46 21.84 7.04
N ARG A 292 -1.82 20.64 7.50
CA ARG A 292 -2.38 19.56 6.68
C ARG A 292 -3.67 19.91 5.92
N ASP A 293 -4.47 20.86 6.40
CA ASP A 293 -5.73 21.24 5.75
C ASP A 293 -5.54 22.35 4.68
N ASN A 294 -4.29 22.74 4.38
CA ASN A 294 -3.97 23.70 3.32
C ASN A 294 -3.87 23.05 1.93
N THR A 295 -3.99 23.83 0.87
CA THR A 295 -4.28 23.37 -0.51
C THR A 295 -3.28 22.39 -1.13
N HIS A 296 -2.08 22.21 -0.58
CA HIS A 296 -1.05 21.37 -1.20
C HIS A 296 -0.61 20.16 -0.35
N ASN A 297 -0.93 20.10 0.94
CA ASN A 297 -0.49 19.05 1.88
C ASN A 297 1.03 18.74 1.86
N ASP A 298 1.86 19.53 1.18
CA ASP A 298 3.29 19.24 0.93
C ASP A 298 4.10 19.19 2.22
N SER A 299 3.65 19.90 3.26
CA SER A 299 4.24 19.86 4.61
C SER A 299 4.28 18.44 5.20
N MET A 300 3.36 17.57 4.79
CA MET A 300 3.34 16.16 5.19
C MET A 300 4.51 15.35 4.62
N ASP A 301 5.26 15.85 3.64
CA ASP A 301 6.42 15.12 3.10
C ASP A 301 7.58 15.02 4.11
N VAL A 302 7.47 15.67 5.27
CA VAL A 302 8.32 15.40 6.44
C VAL A 302 8.30 13.91 6.85
N TYR A 303 7.25 13.15 6.53
CA TYR A 303 7.16 11.72 6.83
C TYR A 303 7.89 10.83 5.80
N ASN A 304 8.45 11.44 4.75
CA ASN A 304 9.23 10.80 3.71
C ASN A 304 10.72 11.13 3.87
N VAL A 305 11.55 10.28 3.27
CA VAL A 305 13.00 10.47 3.25
C VAL A 305 13.32 11.47 2.13
N ARG A 306 13.99 12.58 2.45
CA ARG A 306 14.37 13.61 1.49
C ARG A 306 15.64 13.22 0.74
N ILE A 307 15.56 12.18 -0.09
CA ILE A 307 16.65 11.78 -0.99
C ILE A 307 16.28 12.21 -2.40
N LYS A 308 17.26 12.72 -3.16
CA LYS A 308 17.11 12.91 -4.61
C LYS A 308 16.82 11.56 -5.25
N LYS A 309 15.54 11.30 -5.53
CA LYS A 309 15.08 10.04 -6.09
C LYS A 309 15.66 9.88 -7.50
N VAL A 310 16.39 8.79 -7.72
CA VAL A 310 16.84 8.41 -9.06
C VAL A 310 15.63 7.81 -9.78
N MET A 311 15.50 8.07 -11.09
CA MET A 311 14.39 7.56 -11.88
C MET A 311 14.37 6.01 -11.83
N PRO A 312 13.26 5.35 -11.44
CA PRO A 312 13.17 3.90 -11.42
C PRO A 312 13.34 3.28 -12.81
N HIS A 313 13.84 2.04 -12.87
CA HIS A 313 14.08 1.28 -14.10
C HIS A 313 12.86 1.24 -15.03
N LYS A 314 11.66 1.11 -14.47
CA LYS A 314 10.40 1.10 -15.24
C LYS A 314 10.04 2.47 -15.85
N GLU A 315 10.36 3.56 -15.17
CA GLU A 315 10.13 4.91 -15.69
C GLU A 315 11.13 5.23 -16.81
N VAL A 316 12.39 4.82 -16.65
CA VAL A 316 13.41 4.88 -17.72
C VAL A 316 12.99 4.06 -18.93
N GLN A 317 12.46 2.84 -18.74
CA GLN A 317 11.95 2.02 -19.84
C GLN A 317 10.82 2.73 -20.59
N ILE A 318 9.85 3.32 -19.87
CA ILE A 318 8.75 4.09 -20.49
C ILE A 318 9.30 5.28 -21.27
N GLN A 319 10.27 6.02 -20.70
CA GLN A 319 10.89 7.17 -21.35
C GLN A 319 11.55 6.76 -22.67
N LEU A 320 12.47 5.77 -22.63
CA LEU A 320 13.19 5.31 -23.81
C LEU A 320 12.25 4.75 -24.88
N MET A 321 11.20 4.01 -24.49
CA MET A 321 10.17 3.55 -25.44
C MET A 321 9.37 4.71 -26.05
N THR A 322 9.15 5.79 -25.31
CA THR A 322 8.44 6.98 -25.81
C THR A 322 9.31 7.74 -26.82
N GLU A 323 10.61 7.86 -26.53
CA GLU A 323 11.61 8.45 -27.43
C GLU A 323 11.72 7.64 -28.74
N GLU A 324 11.85 6.31 -28.66
CA GLU A 324 11.85 5.42 -29.84
C GLU A 324 10.61 5.60 -30.72
N ASN A 325 9.42 5.70 -30.10
CA ASN A 325 8.16 5.90 -30.80
C ASN A 325 8.06 7.28 -31.45
N ALA A 326 8.62 8.32 -30.82
CA ALA A 326 8.62 9.68 -31.35
C ALA A 326 9.56 9.80 -32.56
N GLU A 327 10.75 9.20 -32.48
CA GLU A 327 11.77 9.22 -33.54
C GLU A 327 11.45 8.25 -34.67
N LYS A 328 10.59 7.25 -34.42
CA LYS A 328 10.20 6.17 -35.36
C LYS A 328 11.39 5.36 -35.87
N THR A 329 12.48 5.34 -35.11
CA THR A 329 13.70 4.61 -35.39
C THR A 329 13.92 3.58 -34.29
N GLN A 330 14.31 2.36 -34.67
CA GLN A 330 14.74 1.32 -33.72
C GLN A 330 13.71 0.99 -32.61
N ILE A 331 12.42 0.98 -32.98
CA ILE A 331 11.31 0.68 -32.06
C ILE A 331 11.45 -0.73 -31.48
N GLY A 332 11.40 -0.83 -30.14
CA GLY A 332 11.38 -2.10 -29.41
C GLY A 332 12.75 -2.53 -28.86
N ILE A 333 13.83 -1.80 -29.14
CA ILE A 333 15.16 -2.08 -28.57
C ILE A 333 15.14 -1.84 -27.06
N ALA A 334 14.54 -0.74 -26.58
CA ALA A 334 14.46 -0.43 -25.16
C ALA A 334 13.78 -1.54 -24.35
N ASP A 335 12.65 -2.06 -24.84
CA ASP A 335 11.93 -3.17 -24.20
C ASP A 335 12.73 -4.48 -24.25
N TRP A 336 13.45 -4.72 -25.35
CA TRP A 336 14.29 -5.89 -25.52
C TRP A 336 15.49 -5.89 -24.56
N VAL A 337 16.20 -4.77 -24.42
CA VAL A 337 17.32 -4.61 -23.47
C VAL A 337 16.82 -4.72 -22.02
N ALA A 338 15.71 -4.06 -21.69
CA ALA A 338 15.10 -4.17 -20.36
C ALA A 338 14.74 -5.63 -20.02
N SER A 339 14.13 -6.35 -20.96
CA SER A 339 13.79 -7.77 -20.80
C SER A 339 15.02 -8.65 -20.56
N ALA A 340 16.16 -8.35 -21.22
CA ALA A 340 17.41 -9.07 -21.00
C ALA A 340 17.96 -8.87 -19.59
N ILE A 341 17.93 -7.63 -19.08
CA ILE A 341 18.40 -7.31 -17.73
C ILE A 341 17.50 -7.99 -16.69
N GLU A 342 16.18 -7.96 -16.86
CA GLU A 342 15.24 -8.70 -16.00
C GLU A 342 15.50 -10.21 -16.03
N LEU A 343 15.82 -10.77 -17.20
CA LEU A 343 16.13 -12.18 -17.35
C LEU A 343 17.44 -12.57 -16.63
N GLN A 344 18.47 -11.72 -16.70
CA GLN A 344 19.71 -11.89 -15.94
C GLN A 344 19.44 -11.91 -14.42
N GLU A 345 18.52 -11.06 -13.94
CA GLU A 345 18.13 -11.03 -12.52
C GLU A 345 17.28 -12.25 -12.11
N ASP A 346 16.34 -12.69 -12.96
CA ASP A 346 15.51 -13.88 -12.75
C ASP A 346 16.38 -15.14 -12.61
N GLN A 347 17.51 -15.22 -13.32
CA GLN A 347 18.48 -16.33 -13.22
C GLN A 347 19.11 -16.49 -11.83
N TYR A 348 19.12 -15.46 -10.97
CA TYR A 348 19.70 -15.56 -9.62
C TYR A 348 18.82 -16.33 -8.63
N VAL A 349 17.49 -16.28 -8.79
CA VAL A 349 16.56 -16.87 -7.82
C VAL A 349 16.68 -18.40 -7.74
N PRO A 350 16.70 -19.15 -8.86
CA PRO A 350 16.92 -20.59 -8.83
C PRO A 350 18.31 -20.97 -8.30
N GLN A 351 19.35 -20.19 -8.59
CA GLN A 351 20.71 -20.42 -8.07
C GLN A 351 20.75 -20.39 -6.54
N GLU A 352 20.05 -19.43 -5.91
CA GLU A 352 19.95 -19.37 -4.45
C GLU A 352 19.21 -20.56 -3.86
N ILE A 353 18.05 -20.93 -4.44
CA ILE A 353 17.25 -22.06 -3.93
C ILE A 353 18.04 -23.37 -4.07
N ASN A 354 18.75 -23.56 -5.19
CA ASN A 354 19.61 -24.72 -5.41
C ASN A 354 20.80 -24.75 -4.44
N GLY A 355 21.37 -23.59 -4.12
CA GLY A 355 22.40 -23.45 -3.07
C GLY A 355 21.90 -23.86 -1.68
N ARG A 356 20.68 -23.45 -1.30
CA ARG A 356 20.05 -23.85 -0.01
C ARG A 356 19.68 -25.33 0.02
N ARG A 357 19.22 -25.88 -1.11
CA ARG A 357 18.86 -27.29 -1.27
C ARG A 357 20.06 -28.23 -1.09
N LYS A 358 21.26 -27.81 -1.49
CA LYS A 358 22.49 -28.57 -1.22
C LYS A 358 22.83 -28.66 0.28
N LYS A 359 22.29 -27.76 1.11
CA LYS A 359 22.59 -27.65 2.55
C LYS A 359 21.52 -28.27 3.48
N SER A 360 20.32 -28.60 2.99
CA SER A 360 19.17 -29.01 3.82
C SER A 360 18.40 -30.20 3.22
N LYS A 361 17.64 -30.93 4.05
CA LYS A 361 16.70 -31.97 3.58
C LYS A 361 15.75 -31.38 2.53
N LYS A 362 15.65 -32.09 1.39
CA LYS A 362 14.84 -31.77 0.22
C LYS A 362 13.37 -31.53 0.60
N LEU A 363 12.92 -30.28 0.58
CA LEU A 363 11.52 -29.91 0.79
C LEU A 363 10.78 -29.90 -0.55
N ILE A 364 9.63 -30.58 -0.63
CA ILE A 364 8.77 -30.63 -1.85
C ILE A 364 8.39 -29.21 -2.32
N ARG A 365 8.24 -28.27 -1.39
CA ARG A 365 7.93 -26.87 -1.68
C ARG A 365 9.03 -26.18 -2.50
N ASP A 366 10.29 -26.47 -2.22
CA ASP A 366 11.43 -25.85 -2.90
C ASP A 366 11.59 -26.43 -4.31
N ASP A 367 11.27 -27.71 -4.51
CA ASP A 367 11.23 -28.34 -5.84
C ASP A 367 10.16 -27.72 -6.74
N ILE A 368 8.97 -27.42 -6.20
CA ILE A 368 7.91 -26.72 -6.94
C ILE A 368 8.35 -25.30 -7.30
N ALA A 369 9.00 -24.60 -6.36
CA ALA A 369 9.48 -23.24 -6.59
C ALA A 369 10.58 -23.19 -7.67
N LEU A 370 11.53 -24.14 -7.63
CA LEU A 370 12.55 -24.31 -8.66
C LEU A 370 11.92 -24.59 -10.02
N ALA A 371 11.05 -25.60 -10.12
CA ALA A 371 10.41 -25.97 -11.39
C ALA A 371 9.64 -24.79 -12.02
N ARG A 372 8.93 -24.00 -11.20
CA ARG A 372 8.24 -22.78 -11.66
C ARG A 372 9.20 -21.69 -12.12
N GLY A 373 10.30 -21.48 -11.39
CA GLY A 373 11.33 -20.51 -11.76
C GLY A 373 12.02 -20.88 -13.07
N SER A 374 12.46 -22.12 -13.19
CA SER A 374 13.00 -22.75 -14.39
C SER A 374 12.09 -22.56 -15.61
N GLN A 375 10.80 -22.93 -15.47
CA GLN A 375 9.83 -22.76 -16.55
C GLN A 375 9.65 -21.29 -16.96
N LYS A 376 9.61 -20.36 -15.99
CA LYS A 376 9.51 -18.92 -16.27
C LYS A 376 10.71 -18.42 -17.09
N ILE A 377 11.93 -18.80 -16.69
CA ILE A 377 13.16 -18.40 -17.37
C ILE A 377 13.18 -18.90 -18.82
N LEU A 378 12.87 -20.19 -19.05
CA LEU A 378 12.86 -20.76 -20.40
C LEU A 378 11.84 -20.08 -21.32
N VAL A 379 10.65 -19.77 -20.80
CA VAL A 379 9.61 -19.03 -21.57
C VAL A 379 10.10 -17.63 -21.92
N ASN A 380 10.60 -16.88 -20.93
CA ASN A 380 11.08 -15.52 -21.14
C ASN A 380 12.30 -15.48 -22.07
N MET A 381 13.21 -16.45 -21.96
CA MET A 381 14.38 -16.56 -22.83
C MET A 381 14.00 -16.86 -24.28
N ASN A 382 13.00 -17.72 -24.52
CA ASN A 382 12.49 -17.93 -25.88
C ASN A 382 11.86 -16.67 -26.46
N GLN A 383 11.04 -15.96 -25.69
CA GLN A 383 10.46 -14.68 -26.11
C GLN A 383 11.52 -13.62 -26.40
N PHE A 384 12.58 -13.58 -25.58
CA PHE A 384 13.72 -12.68 -25.77
C PHE A 384 14.38 -12.92 -27.13
N TYR A 385 14.70 -14.18 -27.46
CA TYR A 385 15.32 -14.52 -28.74
C TYR A 385 14.37 -14.33 -29.94
N GLU A 386 13.08 -14.66 -29.81
CA GLU A 386 12.09 -14.40 -30.87
C GLU A 386 11.99 -12.91 -31.21
N ARG A 387 11.99 -12.04 -30.20
CA ARG A 387 12.04 -10.58 -30.41
C ARG A 387 13.36 -10.15 -31.05
N ALA A 388 14.46 -10.77 -30.65
CA ALA A 388 15.77 -10.48 -31.20
C ALA A 388 15.86 -10.84 -32.69
N ASP A 389 15.28 -11.96 -33.12
CA ASP A 389 15.21 -12.39 -34.52
C ASP A 389 14.42 -11.39 -35.39
N LEU A 390 13.42 -10.71 -34.80
CA LEU A 390 12.65 -9.65 -35.47
C LEU A 390 13.42 -8.33 -35.56
N LEU A 391 14.10 -7.94 -34.49
CA LEU A 391 14.87 -6.68 -34.43
C LEU A 391 16.18 -6.75 -35.22
N PHE A 392 16.82 -7.92 -35.22
CA PHE A 392 18.15 -8.14 -35.78
C PHE A 392 18.18 -9.38 -36.69
N PRO A 393 17.44 -9.41 -37.80
CA PRO A 393 17.26 -10.61 -38.64
C PRO A 393 18.55 -11.12 -39.30
N LYS A 394 19.62 -10.30 -39.32
CA LYS A 394 20.94 -10.67 -39.85
C LYS A 394 21.87 -11.30 -38.80
N LEU A 395 21.52 -11.25 -37.52
CA LEU A 395 22.35 -11.71 -36.40
C LEU A 395 21.74 -12.99 -35.80
N LYS A 396 22.53 -14.04 -35.64
CA LYS A 396 22.09 -15.31 -35.02
C LYS A 396 22.50 -15.37 -33.55
N LEU A 397 21.78 -14.62 -32.72
CA LEU A 397 22.13 -14.38 -31.31
C LEU A 397 22.18 -15.65 -30.45
N ARG A 398 21.36 -16.67 -30.78
CA ARG A 398 21.37 -17.96 -30.08
C ARG A 398 22.69 -18.73 -30.19
N THR A 399 23.55 -18.38 -31.14
CA THR A 399 24.82 -19.08 -31.40
C THR A 399 26.04 -18.36 -30.85
N TRP A 400 25.84 -17.21 -30.20
CA TRP A 400 26.94 -16.39 -29.72
C TRP A 400 27.47 -16.89 -28.38
N ASN A 401 28.80 -16.94 -28.30
CA ASN A 401 29.46 -17.16 -27.02
C ASN A 401 29.54 -15.80 -26.31
N THR A 402 28.99 -15.73 -25.10
CA THR A 402 28.89 -14.50 -24.33
C THR A 402 29.60 -14.67 -23.00
N GLU A 403 30.36 -13.65 -22.60
CA GLU A 403 30.99 -13.64 -21.30
C GLU A 403 29.92 -13.52 -20.22
N LYS A 404 30.04 -14.36 -19.19
CA LYS A 404 29.13 -14.38 -18.05
C LYS A 404 29.83 -13.75 -16.85
N TRP A 405 29.18 -12.79 -16.21
CA TRP A 405 29.62 -12.34 -14.91
C TRP A 405 29.54 -13.49 -13.90
N GLU A 406 30.68 -13.84 -13.31
CA GLU A 406 30.77 -14.82 -12.23
C GLU A 406 30.78 -14.15 -10.87
N ASP A 407 29.90 -14.63 -9.98
CA ASP A 407 29.83 -14.20 -8.58
C ASP A 407 31.09 -14.65 -7.84
N LYS A 408 32.06 -13.75 -7.66
CA LYS A 408 33.26 -14.01 -6.88
C LYS A 408 32.87 -14.21 -5.42
N LYS A 409 33.24 -15.36 -4.84
CA LYS A 409 33.04 -15.62 -3.40
C LYS A 409 33.87 -14.63 -2.59
N GLU A 410 33.21 -13.65 -1.97
CA GLU A 410 33.84 -12.80 -0.97
C GLU A 410 34.02 -13.55 0.35
N GLU A 411 35.16 -13.30 1.02
CA GLU A 411 35.43 -13.80 2.37
C GLU A 411 34.33 -13.35 3.33
N CYS A 412 33.98 -14.22 4.27
CA CYS A 412 32.98 -13.84 5.24
C CYS A 412 33.56 -12.84 6.24
N VAL A 413 32.77 -11.81 6.52
CA VAL A 413 33.09 -10.82 7.53
C VAL A 413 32.12 -11.01 8.70
N CYS A 414 32.62 -11.53 9.82
CA CYS A 414 31.88 -11.65 11.08
C CYS A 414 31.68 -10.28 11.75
N GLU A 415 30.56 -10.11 12.45
CA GLU A 415 30.26 -8.93 13.25
C GLU A 415 30.18 -9.35 14.74
N GLY A 416 31.23 -9.09 15.54
CA GLY A 416 31.26 -9.29 17.00
C GLY A 416 32.60 -9.79 17.59
N ASP A 417 32.80 -9.60 18.90
CA ASP A 417 33.93 -10.16 19.69
C ASP A 417 33.85 -11.71 19.71
N GLU A 418 34.92 -12.39 20.17
CA GLU A 418 35.16 -13.86 20.11
C GLU A 418 33.99 -14.80 20.51
N ASP A 419 32.92 -14.28 21.12
CA ASP A 419 31.73 -15.01 21.58
C ASP A 419 30.44 -14.81 20.74
N ASP A 420 30.44 -13.92 19.73
CA ASP A 420 29.29 -13.73 18.84
C ASP A 420 29.30 -14.79 17.71
N VAL A 421 28.18 -15.51 17.57
CA VAL A 421 28.04 -16.60 16.58
C VAL A 421 28.18 -16.04 15.16
N CYS A 422 29.31 -16.31 14.50
CA CYS A 422 29.40 -16.07 13.06
C CYS A 422 28.48 -17.06 12.33
N PHE A 423 27.33 -16.57 11.88
CA PHE A 423 26.41 -17.37 11.06
C PHE A 423 26.93 -17.67 9.64
N CYS A 424 28.19 -17.35 9.40
CA CYS A 424 28.94 -17.75 8.23
C CYS A 424 29.50 -19.17 8.29
N ASP A 425 29.69 -19.70 9.50
CA ASP A 425 30.37 -20.97 9.70
C ASP A 425 29.51 -22.19 9.35
N GLU A 426 28.19 -22.04 9.22
CA GLU A 426 27.34 -23.09 8.62
C GLU A 426 27.56 -23.24 7.09
N GLU A 427 28.38 -22.39 6.45
CA GLU A 427 28.61 -22.43 5.01
C GLU A 427 29.91 -23.11 4.56
N GLN A 428 30.82 -23.48 5.49
CA GLN A 428 32.18 -23.92 5.12
C GLN A 428 32.37 -25.45 5.02
N GLU A 429 31.48 -26.29 5.53
CA GLU A 429 31.71 -27.75 5.51
C GLU A 429 30.93 -28.49 4.41
N GLU A 430 31.71 -29.23 3.61
CA GLU A 430 31.37 -30.34 2.71
C GLU A 430 30.66 -30.02 1.38
N ARG A 431 31.48 -29.66 0.39
CA ARG A 431 31.19 -29.97 -1.03
C ARG A 431 31.40 -31.47 -1.25
N ALA A 432 30.42 -32.29 -0.85
CA ALA A 432 30.31 -33.64 -1.40
C ALA A 432 29.85 -33.52 -2.87
N GLU A 433 30.74 -33.87 -3.79
CA GLU A 433 30.40 -34.15 -5.18
C GLU A 433 29.28 -35.20 -5.22
N SER A 434 28.06 -34.75 -5.49
CA SER A 434 26.94 -35.63 -5.82
C SER A 434 26.53 -35.38 -7.27
N THR A 435 26.90 -36.36 -8.08
CA THR A 435 26.65 -36.52 -9.50
C THR A 435 25.15 -36.71 -9.75
N ARG A 436 24.52 -35.70 -10.36
CA ARG A 436 23.36 -35.76 -11.29
C ARG A 436 22.69 -34.41 -11.30
N TRP A 437 22.82 -33.65 -12.39
CA TRP A 437 21.80 -32.80 -13.07
C TRP A 437 22.53 -32.14 -14.26
N ALA A 438 22.78 -32.93 -15.30
CA ALA A 438 23.42 -32.49 -16.55
C ALA A 438 22.41 -31.85 -17.54
N GLU A 439 21.31 -31.27 -17.04
CA GLU A 439 20.18 -30.79 -17.88
C GLU A 439 19.78 -29.33 -17.57
N ALA A 440 20.56 -28.61 -16.77
CA ALA A 440 20.29 -27.21 -16.40
C ALA A 440 21.25 -26.20 -17.08
N GLU A 441 21.88 -26.58 -18.20
CA GLU A 441 22.80 -25.70 -18.94
C GLU A 441 22.04 -24.57 -19.66
N ASP A 442 20.86 -24.85 -20.23
CA ASP A 442 20.11 -23.86 -21.00
C ASP A 442 19.58 -22.69 -20.14
N GLU A 443 19.06 -22.96 -18.93
CA GLU A 443 18.46 -21.94 -18.06
C GLU A 443 19.46 -20.91 -17.51
N LEU A 444 20.74 -21.29 -17.46
CA LEU A 444 21.83 -20.48 -16.94
C LEU A 444 22.72 -19.92 -18.06
N SER A 445 22.31 -20.09 -19.32
CA SER A 445 22.99 -19.53 -20.48
C SER A 445 23.12 -18.01 -20.32
N PRO A 446 24.29 -17.42 -20.64
CA PRO A 446 24.44 -15.98 -20.59
C PRO A 446 23.58 -15.31 -21.68
N ILE A 447 23.04 -14.15 -21.34
CA ILE A 447 22.13 -13.41 -22.22
C ILE A 447 22.96 -12.46 -23.11
N PRO A 448 22.84 -12.52 -24.45
CA PRO A 448 23.63 -11.71 -25.36
C PRO A 448 23.20 -10.24 -25.32
N LEU A 449 23.93 -9.45 -24.52
CA LEU A 449 23.89 -8.00 -24.48
C LEU A 449 25.27 -7.45 -24.88
N PRO A 450 25.36 -6.20 -25.39
CA PRO A 450 26.64 -5.58 -25.72
C PRO A 450 27.72 -5.74 -24.64
N SER A 451 27.36 -5.60 -23.36
CA SER A 451 28.31 -5.79 -22.24
C SER A 451 28.94 -7.19 -22.15
N GLY A 452 28.25 -8.23 -22.63
CA GLY A 452 28.71 -9.62 -22.62
C GLY A 452 29.39 -10.08 -23.92
N LEU A 453 29.60 -9.19 -24.89
CA LEU A 453 30.21 -9.51 -26.19
C LEU A 453 31.60 -8.93 -26.29
N ASP A 454 32.54 -9.68 -26.87
CA ASP A 454 33.91 -9.21 -27.11
C ASP A 454 34.00 -8.22 -28.28
N GLU A 455 33.15 -8.40 -29.30
CA GLU A 455 33.03 -7.49 -30.43
C GLU A 455 31.56 -7.07 -30.59
N ILE A 456 31.32 -5.75 -30.56
CA ILE A 456 29.97 -5.19 -30.71
C ILE A 456 29.62 -5.18 -32.21
N PRO A 457 28.47 -5.74 -32.62
CA PRO A 457 28.04 -5.75 -34.01
C PRO A 457 27.86 -4.34 -34.60
N GLU A 458 28.11 -4.20 -35.90
CA GLU A 458 27.85 -2.95 -36.62
C GLU A 458 26.35 -2.59 -36.55
N GLY A 459 26.05 -1.36 -36.13
CA GLY A 459 24.67 -0.86 -35.95
C GLY A 459 24.07 -1.06 -34.55
N TRP A 460 24.83 -1.56 -33.57
CA TRP A 460 24.40 -1.70 -32.17
C TRP A 460 24.69 -0.48 -31.29
N GLU A 461 25.06 0.67 -31.86
CA GLU A 461 25.34 1.92 -31.12
C GLU A 461 24.19 2.30 -30.18
N SER A 462 22.95 2.30 -30.66
CA SER A 462 21.78 2.60 -29.81
C SER A 462 21.49 1.51 -28.75
N VAL A 463 21.86 0.25 -29.02
CA VAL A 463 21.71 -0.83 -28.03
C VAL A 463 22.69 -0.60 -26.87
N VAL A 464 23.92 -0.18 -27.18
CA VAL A 464 24.96 0.19 -26.20
C VAL A 464 24.51 1.38 -25.36
N GLU A 465 23.99 2.44 -25.99
CA GLU A 465 23.48 3.62 -25.28
C GLU A 465 22.35 3.24 -24.32
N LYS A 466 21.35 2.47 -24.78
CA LYS A 466 20.21 2.04 -23.96
C LYS A 466 20.64 1.10 -22.85
N GLU A 467 21.52 0.13 -23.12
CA GLU A 467 22.07 -0.72 -22.07
C GLU A 467 22.79 0.13 -21.01
N THR A 468 23.61 1.10 -21.42
CA THR A 468 24.32 2.00 -20.48
C THR A 468 23.34 2.71 -19.55
N VAL A 469 22.29 3.33 -20.09
CA VAL A 469 21.26 4.01 -19.29
C VAL A 469 20.59 3.04 -18.30
N PHE A 470 20.22 1.84 -18.76
CA PHE A 470 19.63 0.84 -17.88
C PHE A 470 20.60 0.33 -16.80
N ARG A 471 21.90 0.16 -17.11
CA ARG A 471 22.91 -0.28 -16.13
C ARG A 471 23.19 0.78 -15.07
N VAL A 472 23.26 2.06 -15.45
CA VAL A 472 23.34 3.19 -14.50
C VAL A 472 22.12 3.19 -13.57
N THR A 473 20.94 2.95 -14.13
CA THR A 473 19.70 2.89 -13.35
C THR A 473 19.69 1.68 -12.41
N GLN A 474 20.08 0.50 -12.90
CA GLN A 474 20.21 -0.73 -12.13
C GLN A 474 21.18 -0.57 -10.95
N ALA A 475 22.33 0.06 -11.16
CA ALA A 475 23.32 0.33 -10.12
C ALA A 475 22.77 1.28 -9.04
N ASN A 476 22.09 2.36 -9.43
CA ASN A 476 21.48 3.30 -8.50
C ASN A 476 20.39 2.64 -7.63
N GLU A 477 19.45 1.91 -8.24
CA GLU A 477 18.41 1.18 -7.51
C GLU A 477 18.99 0.13 -6.56
N ALA A 478 20.02 -0.60 -7.00
CA ALA A 478 20.68 -1.59 -6.18
C ALA A 478 21.35 -0.94 -4.96
N LEU A 479 22.05 0.18 -5.14
CA LEU A 479 22.67 0.93 -4.04
C LEU A 479 21.64 1.50 -3.05
N GLU A 480 20.53 2.05 -3.54
CA GLU A 480 19.44 2.53 -2.68
C GLU A 480 18.85 1.39 -1.83
N SER A 481 18.59 0.24 -2.47
CA SER A 481 18.13 -0.95 -1.80
C SER A 481 19.13 -1.45 -0.75
N ILE A 482 20.44 -1.48 -1.09
CA ILE A 482 21.51 -1.84 -0.15
C ILE A 482 21.49 -0.91 1.07
N ARG A 483 21.50 0.41 0.88
CA ARG A 483 21.45 1.41 1.97
C ARG A 483 20.25 1.17 2.90
N SER A 484 19.07 0.98 2.31
CA SER A 484 17.84 0.70 3.05
C SER A 484 17.93 -0.60 3.86
N GLN A 485 18.47 -1.67 3.28
CA GLN A 485 18.66 -2.94 3.99
C GLN A 485 19.75 -2.84 5.06
N VAL A 486 20.86 -2.13 4.84
CA VAL A 486 21.92 -1.90 5.85
C VAL A 486 21.33 -1.11 7.03
N ALA A 487 20.56 -0.05 6.77
CA ALA A 487 19.89 0.70 7.83
C ALA A 487 18.89 -0.18 8.61
N HIS A 488 18.12 -1.03 7.90
CA HIS A 488 17.20 -1.95 8.54
C HIS A 488 17.93 -3.03 9.36
N LYS A 489 19.03 -3.57 8.86
CA LYS A 489 19.91 -4.50 9.58
C LYS A 489 20.44 -3.84 10.85
N SER A 490 20.99 -2.64 10.74
CA SER A 490 21.48 -1.80 11.84
C SER A 490 20.42 -1.65 12.95
N TYR A 491 19.17 -1.37 12.57
CA TYR A 491 18.04 -1.33 13.49
C TYR A 491 17.76 -2.68 14.17
N LEU A 492 17.75 -3.79 13.43
CA LEU A 492 17.46 -5.13 13.99
C LEU A 492 18.52 -5.56 15.01
N TYR A 493 19.80 -5.31 14.75
CA TYR A 493 20.88 -5.59 15.70
C TYR A 493 20.72 -4.78 16.98
N ARG A 494 20.35 -3.49 16.87
CA ARG A 494 20.07 -2.63 18.03
C ARG A 494 18.87 -3.10 18.84
N ALA A 495 17.77 -3.45 18.19
CA ALA A 495 16.56 -3.93 18.84
C ALA A 495 16.76 -5.27 19.57
N ASN A 496 17.64 -6.13 19.07
CA ASN A 496 17.88 -7.46 19.63
C ASN A 496 18.87 -7.47 20.83
N ARG A 497 19.70 -6.43 21.04
CA ARG A 497 20.65 -6.34 22.18
C ARG A 497 19.97 -6.29 23.56
N GLY A 498 18.69 -5.89 23.63
CA GLY A 498 17.95 -5.75 24.90
C GLY A 498 16.97 -6.88 25.25
N LEU A 499 16.68 -7.81 24.33
CA LEU A 499 15.55 -8.76 24.46
C LEU A 499 15.96 -10.19 24.85
N ALA A 500 17.25 -10.45 25.08
CA ALA A 500 17.78 -11.80 25.08
C ALA A 500 17.74 -12.51 26.46
N VAL A 501 16.59 -12.53 27.16
CA VAL A 501 16.42 -13.34 28.39
C VAL A 501 16.00 -14.79 28.06
N ALA A 502 15.31 -15.04 26.94
CA ALA A 502 14.81 -16.38 26.56
C ALA A 502 15.27 -16.88 25.18
N LYS A 503 15.58 -18.18 25.07
CA LYS A 503 16.11 -18.86 23.87
C LYS A 503 15.23 -18.73 22.60
N ARG A 504 13.91 -18.58 22.75
CA ARG A 504 12.93 -18.51 21.65
C ARG A 504 12.79 -17.11 21.02
N GLU A 505 13.10 -16.06 21.78
CA GLU A 505 13.08 -14.68 21.30
C GLU A 505 14.34 -14.36 20.50
N ARG A 506 15.48 -14.93 20.93
CA ARG A 506 16.73 -14.95 20.14
C ARG A 506 16.47 -15.49 18.72
N THR A 507 15.89 -16.68 18.57
CA THR A 507 15.71 -17.31 17.26
C THR A 507 14.87 -16.50 16.27
N ARG A 508 13.84 -15.77 16.72
CA ARG A 508 12.97 -14.96 15.84
C ARG A 508 13.62 -13.65 15.40
N GLY A 509 14.40 -13.01 16.28
CA GLY A 509 15.19 -11.82 15.93
C GLY A 509 16.24 -12.15 14.86
N TYR A 510 16.86 -13.32 14.96
CA TYR A 510 17.84 -13.80 13.98
C TYR A 510 17.22 -14.20 12.63
N ASP A 511 15.99 -14.74 12.59
CA ASP A 511 15.30 -15.03 11.33
C ASP A 511 15.05 -13.76 10.50
N ALA A 512 14.73 -12.64 11.17
CA ALA A 512 14.56 -11.34 10.52
C ALA A 512 15.89 -10.83 9.94
N ILE A 513 16.99 -10.95 10.68
CA ILE A 513 18.33 -10.59 10.22
C ILE A 513 18.73 -11.44 9.00
N LYS A 514 18.50 -12.77 9.05
CA LYS A 514 18.75 -13.67 7.91
C LYS A 514 17.98 -13.27 6.65
N ALA A 515 16.74 -12.80 6.80
CA ALA A 515 15.94 -12.32 5.68
C ALA A 515 16.49 -11.01 5.09
N VAL A 516 17.00 -10.11 5.92
CA VAL A 516 17.66 -8.87 5.47
C VAL A 516 18.98 -9.17 4.77
N ASP A 517 19.81 -10.07 5.30
CA ASP A 517 21.06 -10.48 4.67
C ASP A 517 20.85 -11.16 3.32
N ALA A 518 19.77 -11.94 3.15
CA ALA A 518 19.41 -12.49 1.86
C ALA A 518 19.09 -11.40 0.82
N LYS A 519 18.36 -10.35 1.23
CA LYS A 519 18.10 -9.20 0.36
C LYS A 519 19.35 -8.40 0.06
N LEU A 520 20.25 -8.21 1.03
CA LEU A 520 21.54 -7.55 0.81
C LEU A 520 22.35 -8.28 -0.27
N ARG A 521 22.52 -9.60 -0.14
CA ARG A 521 23.24 -10.41 -1.13
C ARG A 521 22.66 -10.28 -2.53
N PHE A 522 21.33 -10.35 -2.67
CA PHE A 522 20.67 -10.19 -3.96
C PHE A 522 20.97 -8.83 -4.59
N ASN A 523 20.87 -7.73 -3.82
CA ASN A 523 21.10 -6.39 -4.35
C ASN A 523 22.60 -6.10 -4.59
N MET A 524 23.51 -6.69 -3.82
CA MET A 524 24.94 -6.65 -4.11
C MET A 524 25.25 -7.28 -5.47
N LYS A 525 24.67 -8.45 -5.79
CA LYS A 525 24.85 -9.09 -7.10
C LYS A 525 24.37 -8.20 -8.24
N ARG A 526 23.19 -7.58 -8.09
CA ARG A 526 22.66 -6.61 -9.07
C ARG A 526 23.63 -5.46 -9.29
N TYR A 527 24.18 -4.90 -8.20
CA TYR A 527 25.14 -3.81 -8.27
C TYR A 527 26.45 -4.23 -8.97
N HIS A 528 27.00 -5.40 -8.63
CA HIS A 528 28.22 -5.92 -9.25
C HIS A 528 28.04 -6.23 -10.73
N LEU A 529 26.91 -6.83 -11.11
CA LEU A 529 26.57 -7.08 -12.51
C LEU A 529 26.47 -5.76 -13.29
N ALA A 530 25.78 -4.76 -12.74
CA ALA A 530 25.65 -3.46 -13.37
C ALA A 530 27.02 -2.79 -13.57
N ARG A 531 27.86 -2.81 -12.53
CA ARG A 531 29.21 -2.24 -12.58
C ARG A 531 30.11 -2.99 -13.56
N TRP A 532 30.05 -4.32 -13.60
CA TRP A 532 30.79 -5.15 -14.57
C TRP A 532 30.37 -4.83 -16.00
N ALA A 533 29.06 -4.66 -16.24
CA ALA A 533 28.56 -4.29 -17.56
C ALA A 533 29.03 -2.89 -17.97
N LEU A 534 28.98 -1.90 -17.08
CA LEU A 534 29.47 -0.54 -17.36
C LEU A 534 30.98 -0.50 -17.65
N ASP A 535 31.76 -1.36 -17.00
CA ASP A 535 33.20 -1.51 -17.26
C ASP A 535 33.45 -2.05 -18.68
N ARG A 536 32.74 -3.12 -19.06
CA ARG A 536 32.80 -3.71 -20.42
C ARG A 536 32.35 -2.75 -21.52
N LEU A 537 31.37 -1.88 -21.23
CA LEU A 537 30.89 -0.86 -22.16
C LEU A 537 31.82 0.37 -22.26
N GLY A 538 32.86 0.46 -21.41
CA GLY A 538 33.80 1.59 -21.39
C GLY A 538 33.21 2.87 -20.78
N CYS A 539 32.10 2.78 -20.04
CA CYS A 539 31.40 3.93 -19.47
C CYS A 539 31.62 4.09 -17.97
N LEU A 540 32.27 3.14 -17.29
CA LEU A 540 32.45 3.17 -15.83
C LEU A 540 33.23 4.40 -15.35
N GLU A 541 34.24 4.87 -16.11
CA GLU A 541 35.01 6.07 -15.76
C GLU A 541 34.15 7.35 -15.73
N GLN A 542 33.04 7.36 -16.46
CA GLN A 542 32.07 8.48 -16.49
C GLN A 542 31.17 8.49 -15.25
N HIS A 543 31.19 7.42 -14.45
CA HIS A 543 30.37 7.21 -13.26
C HIS A 543 31.24 6.94 -12.01
N PRO A 544 32.03 7.94 -11.55
CA PRO A 544 32.88 7.79 -10.35
C PRO A 544 32.09 7.49 -9.07
N GLU A 545 30.79 7.75 -9.07
CA GLU A 545 29.85 7.35 -8.01
C GLU A 545 29.78 5.82 -7.78
N PHE A 546 30.10 5.00 -8.78
CA PHE A 546 29.97 3.54 -8.71
C PHE A 546 31.27 2.86 -8.30
N GLN A 547 31.63 3.01 -7.04
CA GLN A 547 32.84 2.41 -6.47
C GLN A 547 32.70 0.89 -6.23
N PRO A 548 33.82 0.15 -6.11
CA PRO A 548 33.78 -1.25 -5.70
C PRO A 548 33.07 -1.45 -4.35
N LEU A 549 32.03 -2.29 -4.36
CA LEU A 549 31.32 -2.71 -3.15
C LEU A 549 31.95 -3.99 -2.59
N THR A 550 31.89 -4.17 -1.27
CA THR A 550 32.37 -5.38 -0.60
C THR A 550 31.42 -5.67 0.56
N ARG A 551 31.43 -6.88 1.11
CA ARG A 551 30.65 -7.22 2.32
C ARG A 551 30.94 -6.32 3.51
N SER A 552 32.17 -5.81 3.67
CA SER A 552 32.51 -4.88 4.75
C SER A 552 31.74 -3.56 4.67
N HIS A 553 31.39 -3.11 3.46
CA HIS A 553 30.55 -1.93 3.24
C HIS A 553 29.07 -2.14 3.60
N THR A 554 28.62 -3.41 3.69
CA THR A 554 27.25 -3.78 4.11
C THR A 554 27.14 -4.09 5.59
N LYS A 555 28.23 -3.84 6.35
CA LYS A 555 28.19 -3.99 7.79
C LYS A 555 27.12 -3.11 8.39
N ALA A 556 26.56 -3.59 9.48
CA ALA A 556 25.91 -2.71 10.41
C ALA A 556 26.92 -1.58 10.78
N VAL A 557 26.62 -0.31 10.43
CA VAL A 557 27.37 0.91 10.80
C VAL A 557 27.53 1.10 12.33
N THR A 558 28.73 0.91 12.89
CA THR A 558 28.99 0.83 14.35
C THR A 558 28.68 2.09 15.18
N THR A 559 28.93 3.27 14.60
CA THR A 559 28.60 4.58 15.17
C THR A 559 27.11 4.78 15.43
N ILE A 560 26.26 3.99 14.77
CA ILE A 560 24.82 3.99 14.92
C ILE A 560 24.36 3.18 16.17
N TYR A 561 25.18 2.24 16.67
CA TYR A 561 24.80 1.34 17.78
C TYR A 561 25.08 1.91 19.16
N ASP A 562 26.14 2.72 19.29
CA ASP A 562 26.58 3.26 20.57
C ASP A 562 27.40 4.55 20.36
N PRO A 563 26.75 5.72 20.28
CA PRO A 563 27.42 6.99 20.00
C PRO A 563 28.39 7.44 21.12
N ASN A 564 28.43 6.72 22.25
CA ASN A 564 29.29 7.01 23.40
C ASN A 564 30.36 5.93 23.65
N MET A 565 30.57 4.98 22.73
CA MET A 565 31.66 3.99 22.86
C MET A 565 33.03 4.71 22.80
N PRO A 566 33.85 4.62 23.86
CA PRO A 566 35.22 5.12 23.81
C PRO A 566 36.01 4.25 22.82
N ASP A 567 36.54 4.89 21.75
CA ASP A 567 37.43 4.37 20.68
C ASP A 567 36.90 4.52 19.23
N GLN A 568 35.73 5.13 19.01
CA GLN A 568 35.15 5.34 17.65
C GLN A 568 35.83 6.40 16.77
N LYS A 569 37.01 6.91 17.11
CA LYS A 569 37.62 8.04 16.37
C LYS A 569 38.09 7.74 14.93
N ASN A 570 38.04 6.49 14.47
CA ASN A 570 38.67 6.09 13.19
C ASN A 570 37.82 5.24 12.22
N ASP A 571 36.56 4.91 12.50
CA ASP A 571 35.72 4.16 11.54
C ASP A 571 34.94 5.13 10.64
N GLU A 572 35.56 5.57 9.54
CA GLU A 572 34.85 6.33 8.51
C GLU A 572 33.68 5.49 7.95
N PRO A 573 32.47 6.06 7.84
CA PRO A 573 31.33 5.34 7.29
C PRO A 573 31.59 4.97 5.83
N SER A 574 31.09 3.79 5.45
CA SER A 574 31.21 3.23 4.09
C SER A 574 30.87 4.26 3.01
N TRP A 575 31.65 4.29 1.93
CA TRP A 575 31.49 5.23 0.80
C TRP A 575 30.08 5.21 0.20
N ILE A 576 29.33 4.11 0.38
CA ILE A 576 27.95 3.97 -0.09
C ILE A 576 27.06 5.13 0.41
N TRP A 577 27.40 5.80 1.51
CA TRP A 577 26.61 6.89 2.07
C TRP A 577 26.95 8.29 1.53
N THR A 578 28.11 8.48 0.90
CA THR A 578 28.67 9.81 0.56
C THR A 578 28.13 10.41 -0.75
N VAL A 579 27.62 9.59 -1.66
CA VAL A 579 27.37 9.95 -3.07
C VAL A 579 26.00 10.61 -3.34
N VAL A 580 25.03 10.45 -2.45
CA VAL A 580 23.60 10.67 -2.78
C VAL A 580 23.14 12.12 -2.69
N LEU A 581 23.90 13.02 -2.05
CA LEU A 581 23.32 14.29 -1.60
C LEU A 581 23.55 15.50 -2.52
N GLY A 582 24.34 15.41 -3.60
CA GLY A 582 24.46 16.49 -4.60
C GLY A 582 24.91 17.87 -4.04
N VAL A 583 25.35 17.88 -2.79
CA VAL A 583 25.90 18.96 -1.98
C VAL A 583 26.87 18.26 -1.05
N ASP A 584 28.03 18.86 -0.75
CA ASP A 584 29.00 18.42 0.26
C ASP A 584 28.31 18.22 1.63
N THR A 585 27.65 17.08 1.80
CA THR A 585 26.95 16.71 3.01
C THR A 585 27.38 15.30 3.37
N THR A 586 27.87 15.18 4.60
CA THR A 586 28.53 13.99 5.13
C THR A 586 27.55 12.82 5.21
N SER A 587 28.08 11.59 5.22
CA SER A 587 27.33 10.34 5.46
C SER A 587 26.37 10.42 6.66
N ASP A 588 26.68 11.26 7.65
CA ASP A 588 25.86 11.47 8.83
C ASP A 588 24.46 12.02 8.50
N SER A 589 24.33 12.85 7.46
CA SER A 589 23.06 13.48 7.08
C SER A 589 22.02 12.50 6.54
N TYR A 590 22.43 11.51 5.74
CA TYR A 590 21.51 10.48 5.22
C TYR A 590 21.02 9.57 6.34
N VAL A 591 21.95 9.11 7.19
CA VAL A 591 21.66 8.22 8.30
C VAL A 591 20.72 8.91 9.28
N GLU A 592 20.98 10.17 9.60
CA GLU A 592 20.11 10.99 10.44
C GLU A 592 18.70 11.15 9.84
N GLU A 593 18.59 11.35 8.53
CA GLU A 593 17.30 11.44 7.83
C GLU A 593 16.50 10.13 7.90
N VAL A 594 17.17 8.98 7.74
CA VAL A 594 16.53 7.67 7.91
C VAL A 594 16.10 7.44 9.36
N TYR A 595 16.90 7.88 10.33
CA TYR A 595 16.56 7.83 11.75
C TYR A 595 15.33 8.67 12.07
N ARG A 596 15.32 9.91 11.60
CA ARG A 596 14.22 10.85 11.74
C ARG A 596 12.92 10.25 11.20
N VAL A 597 12.94 9.73 9.97
CA VAL A 597 11.74 9.14 9.35
C VAL A 597 11.27 7.90 10.10
N ASN A 598 12.17 7.00 10.51
CA ASN A 598 11.79 5.81 11.27
C ASN A 598 11.22 6.17 12.65
N TRP A 599 11.80 7.15 13.34
CA TRP A 599 11.31 7.66 14.61
C TRP A 599 9.91 8.27 14.46
N ILE A 600 9.69 9.14 13.47
CA ILE A 600 8.40 9.78 13.17
C ILE A 600 7.32 8.72 12.86
N ARG A 601 7.65 7.71 12.04
CA ARG A 601 6.72 6.63 11.66
C ARG A 601 6.39 5.74 12.85
N ALA A 602 7.37 5.40 13.69
CA ALA A 602 7.15 4.63 14.91
C ALA A 602 6.31 5.39 15.93
N LYS A 603 6.61 6.69 16.15
CA LYS A 603 5.81 7.60 16.98
C LYS A 603 4.37 7.62 16.51
N SER A 604 4.13 7.85 15.22
CA SER A 604 2.79 7.88 14.64
C SER A 604 2.03 6.59 14.88
N ARG A 605 2.67 5.43 14.68
CA ARG A 605 2.05 4.12 14.93
C ARG A 605 1.66 3.94 16.41
N ARG A 606 2.54 4.33 17.34
CA ARG A 606 2.27 4.29 18.78
C ARG A 606 1.12 5.22 19.15
N ASP A 607 1.13 6.45 18.62
CA ASP A 607 0.09 7.46 18.85
C ASP A 607 -1.27 6.97 18.31
N ARG A 608 -1.34 6.39 17.11
CA ARG A 608 -2.57 5.81 16.54
C ARG A 608 -3.13 4.67 17.40
N TRP A 609 -2.28 3.79 17.94
CA TRP A 609 -2.75 2.73 18.84
C TRP A 609 -3.24 3.28 20.19
N ALA A 610 -2.63 4.35 20.70
CA ALA A 610 -3.07 5.01 21.92
C ALA A 610 -4.45 5.66 21.72
N GLU A 611 -4.64 6.34 20.58
CA GLU A 611 -5.94 6.88 20.17
C GLU A 611 -6.99 5.78 20.02
N GLU A 612 -6.65 4.68 19.35
CA GLU A 612 -7.56 3.56 19.12
C GLU A 612 -8.07 2.96 20.44
N LEU A 613 -7.20 2.84 21.45
CA LEU A 613 -7.60 2.36 22.77
C LEU A 613 -8.66 3.27 23.43
N VAL A 614 -8.51 4.59 23.28
CA VAL A 614 -9.48 5.57 23.79
C VAL A 614 -10.77 5.55 22.96
N MET A 615 -10.68 5.42 21.63
CA MET A 615 -11.86 5.30 20.75
C MET A 615 -12.70 4.10 21.13
N ILE A 616 -12.10 2.90 21.17
CA ILE A 616 -12.83 1.67 21.45
C ILE A 616 -13.47 1.74 22.83
N GLY A 617 -12.78 2.32 23.83
CA GLY A 617 -13.36 2.53 25.16
C GLY A 617 -14.62 3.39 25.11
N ALA A 618 -14.60 4.49 24.34
CA ALA A 618 -15.78 5.33 24.15
C ALA A 618 -16.88 4.64 23.35
N GLU A 619 -16.53 3.87 22.31
CA GLU A 619 -17.48 3.09 21.50
C GLU A 619 -18.20 2.05 22.34
N MET A 620 -17.52 1.39 23.28
CA MET A 620 -18.13 0.46 24.22
C MET A 620 -19.17 1.15 25.10
N ASP A 621 -18.85 2.32 25.66
CA ASP A 621 -19.80 3.10 26.48
C ASP A 621 -21.01 3.58 25.65
N TRP A 622 -20.78 4.12 24.45
CA TRP A 622 -21.85 4.57 23.56
C TRP A 622 -22.76 3.42 23.14
N PHE A 623 -22.17 2.26 22.84
CA PHE A 623 -22.91 1.07 22.47
C PHE A 623 -23.87 0.65 23.59
N THR A 624 -23.39 0.55 24.84
CA THR A 624 -24.21 0.20 26.00
C THR A 624 -25.31 1.24 26.25
N ARG A 625 -24.99 2.54 26.23
CA ARG A 625 -25.98 3.60 26.41
C ARG A 625 -27.07 3.57 25.34
N TRP A 626 -26.69 3.33 24.09
CA TRP A 626 -27.63 3.21 22.98
C TRP A 626 -28.58 2.02 23.17
N HIS A 627 -28.07 0.87 23.63
CA HIS A 627 -28.88 -0.32 23.91
C HIS A 627 -29.85 -0.08 25.05
N MET A 628 -29.39 0.53 26.14
CA MET A 628 -30.27 0.92 27.26
C MET A 628 -31.35 1.91 26.82
N HIS A 629 -30.98 2.91 26.00
CA HIS A 629 -31.93 3.86 25.45
C HIS A 629 -33.00 3.18 24.58
N ARG A 630 -32.60 2.26 23.69
CA ARG A 630 -33.52 1.48 22.85
C ARG A 630 -34.40 0.53 23.67
N ALA A 631 -33.87 -0.07 24.72
CA ALA A 631 -34.65 -0.90 25.63
C ALA A 631 -35.75 -0.10 26.34
N ASN A 632 -35.43 1.11 26.78
CA ASN A 632 -36.41 2.00 27.43
C ASN A 632 -37.46 2.49 26.42
N GLU A 633 -37.03 2.95 25.25
CA GLU A 633 -37.94 3.38 24.17
C GLU A 633 -38.92 2.26 23.77
N ALA A 634 -38.42 1.03 23.63
CA ALA A 634 -39.27 -0.13 23.32
C ALA A 634 -40.24 -0.47 24.48
N ALA A 635 -39.85 -0.25 25.73
CA ALA A 635 -40.72 -0.46 26.88
C ALA A 635 -41.86 0.57 26.94
N GLU A 636 -41.59 1.83 26.57
CA GLU A 636 -42.60 2.90 26.47
C GLU A 636 -43.69 2.57 25.45
N TRP A 637 -43.38 1.79 24.39
CA TRP A 637 -44.41 1.35 23.43
C TRP A 637 -45.49 0.47 24.07
N ALA A 638 -45.18 -0.23 25.17
CA ALA A 638 -46.15 -1.04 25.90
C ALA A 638 -47.22 -0.17 26.60
N GLU A 639 -46.92 1.11 26.84
CA GLU A 639 -47.82 2.08 27.48
C GLU A 639 -48.83 2.70 26.50
N LEU A 640 -48.64 2.49 25.19
CA LEU A 640 -49.53 3.04 24.15
C LEU A 640 -50.94 2.43 24.14
N GLY A 641 -51.20 1.36 24.90
CA GLY A 641 -52.53 0.79 25.08
C GLY A 641 -53.16 0.17 23.82
N LEU A 642 -52.34 -0.22 22.82
CA LEU A 642 -52.79 -0.76 21.53
C LEU A 642 -53.28 -2.23 21.59
N GLY A 643 -53.22 -2.87 22.78
CA GLY A 643 -53.69 -4.23 23.04
C GLY A 643 -52.60 -5.21 23.46
N ASP A 644 -52.99 -6.32 24.09
CA ASP A 644 -52.09 -7.26 24.77
C ASP A 644 -50.96 -7.81 23.87
N GLY A 645 -51.26 -8.05 22.58
CA GLY A 645 -50.25 -8.50 21.62
C GLY A 645 -49.18 -7.45 21.31
N HIS A 646 -49.58 -6.18 21.20
CA HIS A 646 -48.64 -5.06 21.01
C HIS A 646 -47.78 -4.85 22.25
N THR A 647 -48.39 -4.94 23.45
CA THR A 647 -47.69 -4.90 24.74
C THR A 647 -46.66 -6.02 24.84
N ALA A 648 -47.05 -7.26 24.52
CA ALA A 648 -46.13 -8.40 24.53
C ALA A 648 -44.97 -8.24 23.53
N TYR A 649 -45.25 -7.70 22.34
CA TYR A 649 -44.21 -7.40 21.34
C TYR A 649 -43.24 -6.32 21.85
N ALA A 650 -43.75 -5.21 22.38
CA ALA A 650 -42.97 -4.10 22.92
C ALA A 650 -42.03 -4.56 24.04
N LEU A 651 -42.55 -5.31 25.02
CA LEU A 651 -41.76 -5.87 26.11
C LEU A 651 -40.69 -6.86 25.59
N ARG A 652 -41.03 -7.68 24.59
CA ARG A 652 -40.05 -8.57 23.94
C ARG A 652 -38.94 -7.79 23.23
N GLN A 653 -39.26 -6.68 22.56
CA GLN A 653 -38.24 -5.82 21.95
C GLN A 653 -37.36 -5.15 23.02
N ALA A 654 -37.96 -4.68 24.12
CA ALA A 654 -37.23 -4.11 25.24
C ALA A 654 -36.23 -5.11 25.84
N ASP A 655 -36.65 -6.35 26.08
CA ASP A 655 -35.79 -7.42 26.59
C ASP A 655 -34.68 -7.83 25.61
N MET A 656 -34.93 -7.76 24.30
CA MET A 656 -33.91 -8.03 23.28
C MET A 656 -32.78 -6.97 23.28
N TRP A 657 -33.09 -5.71 23.62
CA TRP A 657 -32.12 -4.62 23.67
C TRP A 657 -31.32 -4.56 24.99
N ARG A 658 -31.85 -5.14 26.08
CA ARG A 658 -31.15 -5.28 27.37
C ARG A 658 -29.99 -6.28 27.25
#